data_AF-A0A937YIP7-F1
#
_entry.id   AF-A0A937YIP7-F1
#
_cell.length_a   1.000
_cell.length_b   1.000
_cell.length_c   1.000
_cell.angle_alpha   90.00
_cell.angle_beta   90.00
_cell.angle_gamma   90.00
#
_symmetry.space_group_name_H-M   'P 1'
#
loop_
_entity.id
_entity.type
_entity.pdbx_description
1 polymer ?
#
loop_
_entity_poly.entity_id
_entity_poly.type
_entity_poly.pdbx_seq_one_letter_code
_entity_poly.pdbx_strand_id
1 'polypeptide(L)'
;SGIRAAYHTGRGSIVMRAKTEIEEIRKDREAIIVTEIPFQVNKAKMIERIAELVREKRIEGISELRDESDRDGVRVVIELKRDAQADVVLNQLYRYSQLQTSFGVNMLALNGGRPELMSLKDVIAAFIAFREVVITRRTRFELAKARERAHILAGLAVAVANIDAVIALIRRSKDPAEAREALTSTDWPVKDVKPLIDLIGDPRQAVSPAGTCRLTDEQARAILDLRLQRLTALERDKIAEELQGIVDQIKEFIRVLQDPVRLREVLAEELKKAREEFATPRRTEIVEIEFEADVEDLIQREDMVVTVSHAGYVKRVPLSAYRAQRRGGKGRAAMSTREEDFVSQVFVLNTHTPVLFFSTAGKVYKLKVYRLPAAAPQARGKALVNLLPLSQGETISTLLPMPEDETTWGGLQMMFATSAGTVRRNSAADFANVPSNGKIAMKLDEGDRIVGVQLCSTNDDVLLAGAGGLCVRFPVDDVREFKGRSSQGVRGMELAEGDRVISMSILKHSELETEQRDAYLKWSGATRRGEPAEEPTDLKLFQRLGTEEQFVLTVTSDGFGKRTSAYEYRITRRGGKGVINIDISRGAQVVAAFPIASTDHIMLVTDNGQLIRCPVDDIRIAGRNTLGVRVFRLPDDTRVVSVARLAEDAENGVSEGNGAAIEDEGDTA
;
A
#
# COMPACT_ATOMS: atom_id res chain seq x y z
N SER A 1 2.12 -8.10 -11.06
CA SER A 1 3.02 -8.22 -12.23
C SER A 1 3.54 -9.65 -12.48
N GLY A 2 3.86 -10.44 -11.46
CA GLY A 2 4.53 -11.76 -11.61
C GLY A 2 3.78 -12.88 -12.34
N ILE A 3 2.47 -13.06 -12.10
CA ILE A 3 1.64 -14.07 -12.81
C ILE A 3 1.61 -13.81 -14.32
N ARG A 4 1.44 -12.53 -14.70
CA ARG A 4 1.43 -12.10 -16.10
C ARG A 4 2.76 -12.39 -16.78
N ALA A 5 3.88 -12.08 -16.11
CA ALA A 5 5.21 -12.40 -16.63
C ALA A 5 5.39 -13.91 -16.84
N ALA A 6 4.94 -14.74 -15.86
CA ALA A 6 4.97 -16.18 -15.99
C ALA A 6 4.22 -16.64 -17.25
N TYR A 7 3.00 -16.18 -17.47
CA TYR A 7 2.20 -16.60 -18.63
C TYR A 7 2.73 -16.12 -19.98
N HIS A 8 3.30 -14.92 -20.06
CA HIS A 8 3.82 -14.39 -21.33
C HIS A 8 5.24 -14.85 -21.67
N THR A 9 6.10 -15.05 -20.68
CA THR A 9 7.54 -15.32 -20.91
C THR A 9 7.96 -16.74 -20.53
N GLY A 10 7.09 -17.50 -19.85
CA GLY A 10 7.45 -18.79 -19.27
C GLY A 10 8.19 -18.69 -17.93
N ARG A 11 8.55 -17.47 -17.49
CA ARG A 11 9.21 -17.23 -16.20
C ARG A 11 8.52 -16.15 -15.39
N GLY A 12 8.39 -16.39 -14.10
CA GLY A 12 7.83 -15.41 -13.19
C GLY A 12 7.88 -15.88 -11.75
N SER A 13 7.34 -15.06 -10.86
CA SER A 13 7.25 -15.37 -9.45
C SER A 13 5.86 -15.02 -8.94
N ILE A 14 5.27 -15.89 -8.15
CA ILE A 14 3.93 -15.72 -7.59
C ILE A 14 4.06 -15.74 -6.07
N VAL A 15 3.57 -14.70 -5.41
CA VAL A 15 3.54 -14.68 -3.95
C VAL A 15 2.36 -15.53 -3.47
N MET A 16 2.65 -16.45 -2.55
CA MET A 16 1.67 -17.32 -1.89
C MET A 16 1.58 -16.87 -0.44
N ARG A 17 0.37 -16.63 0.05
CA ARG A 17 0.11 -16.15 1.41
C ARG A 17 -0.83 -17.11 2.13
N ALA A 18 -0.58 -17.33 3.41
CA ALA A 18 -1.45 -18.05 4.32
C ALA A 18 -2.81 -17.36 4.45
N LYS A 19 -3.87 -18.12 4.68
CA LYS A 19 -5.17 -17.55 5.06
C LYS A 19 -5.19 -17.35 6.56
N THR A 20 -5.52 -16.13 6.99
CA THR A 20 -5.51 -15.74 8.41
C THR A 20 -6.75 -14.94 8.76
N GLU A 21 -7.14 -15.01 10.04
CA GLU A 21 -8.24 -14.27 10.64
C GLU A 21 -7.78 -13.73 12.00
N ILE A 22 -8.35 -12.60 12.44
CA ILE A 22 -8.08 -12.00 13.75
C ILE A 22 -9.28 -12.31 14.65
N GLU A 23 -9.03 -12.96 15.78
CA GLU A 23 -10.05 -13.32 16.78
C GLU A 23 -9.73 -12.68 18.14
N GLU A 24 -10.74 -12.16 18.85
CA GLU A 24 -10.59 -11.74 20.25
C GLU A 24 -10.78 -12.97 21.16
N ILE A 25 -9.71 -13.43 21.81
CA ILE A 25 -9.75 -14.65 22.65
C ILE A 25 -10.21 -14.31 24.08
N ARG A 26 -9.83 -13.13 24.59
CA ARG A 26 -10.20 -12.62 25.93
C ARG A 26 -10.31 -11.11 25.86
N LYS A 27 -11.00 -10.51 26.84
CA LYS A 27 -11.07 -9.05 26.99
C LYS A 27 -9.68 -8.41 26.91
N ASP A 28 -9.49 -7.55 25.91
CA ASP A 28 -8.23 -6.86 25.60
C ASP A 28 -7.06 -7.78 25.16
N ARG A 29 -7.37 -8.94 24.54
CA ARG A 29 -6.38 -9.84 23.91
C ARG A 29 -6.88 -10.43 22.60
N GLU A 30 -6.21 -10.06 21.53
CA GLU A 30 -6.39 -10.59 20.19
C GLU A 30 -5.42 -11.73 19.88
N ALA A 31 -5.79 -12.55 18.91
CA ALA A 31 -4.92 -13.56 18.32
C ALA A 31 -5.10 -13.61 16.81
N ILE A 32 -4.01 -13.95 16.14
CA ILE A 32 -4.00 -14.25 14.70
C ILE A 32 -4.16 -15.76 14.56
N ILE A 33 -5.20 -16.17 13.85
CA ILE A 33 -5.52 -17.55 13.54
C ILE A 33 -5.11 -17.84 12.10
N VAL A 34 -4.22 -18.82 11.92
CA VAL A 34 -3.85 -19.31 10.59
C VAL A 34 -4.69 -20.54 10.26
N THR A 35 -5.54 -20.41 9.23
CA THR A 35 -6.48 -21.45 8.80
C THR A 35 -5.96 -22.25 7.60
N GLU A 36 -5.10 -21.66 6.77
CA GLU A 36 -4.45 -22.33 5.64
C GLU A 36 -2.99 -21.89 5.50
N ILE A 37 -2.09 -22.82 5.19
CA ILE A 37 -0.66 -22.54 5.00
C ILE A 37 -0.26 -22.57 3.52
N PRO A 38 0.81 -21.85 3.12
CA PRO A 38 1.23 -21.83 1.72
C PRO A 38 1.66 -23.22 1.20
N PHE A 39 1.59 -23.39 -0.12
CA PHE A 39 1.93 -24.65 -0.79
C PHE A 39 3.34 -25.13 -0.44
N GLN A 40 3.48 -26.43 -0.14
CA GLN A 40 4.74 -27.09 0.25
C GLN A 40 5.42 -26.54 1.52
N VAL A 41 4.71 -25.77 2.36
CA VAL A 41 5.23 -25.36 3.67
C VAL A 41 4.94 -26.46 4.71
N ASN A 42 5.96 -26.84 5.47
CA ASN A 42 5.78 -27.75 6.60
C ASN A 42 5.32 -26.97 7.84
N LYS A 43 4.13 -27.28 8.34
CA LYS A 43 3.53 -26.60 9.50
C LYS A 43 4.45 -26.56 10.73
N ALA A 44 5.04 -27.70 11.11
CA ALA A 44 5.87 -27.78 12.30
C ALA A 44 7.14 -26.91 12.18
N LYS A 45 7.80 -26.93 11.02
CA LYS A 45 8.98 -26.09 10.74
C LYS A 45 8.64 -24.60 10.69
N MET A 46 7.48 -24.25 10.13
CA MET A 46 7.00 -22.86 10.10
C MET A 46 6.79 -22.35 11.53
N ILE A 47 6.14 -23.14 12.39
CA ILE A 47 5.92 -22.80 13.80
C ILE A 47 7.24 -22.62 14.55
N GLU A 48 8.17 -23.58 14.39
CA GLU A 48 9.50 -23.52 15.00
C GLU A 48 10.25 -22.25 14.58
N ARG A 49 10.20 -21.91 13.28
CA ARG A 49 10.83 -20.71 12.75
C ARG A 49 10.20 -19.42 13.30
N ILE A 50 8.88 -19.35 13.45
CA ILE A 50 8.22 -18.20 14.07
C ILE A 50 8.69 -18.05 15.52
N ALA A 51 8.74 -19.15 16.29
CA ALA A 51 9.20 -19.12 17.68
C ALA A 51 10.66 -18.64 17.80
N GLU A 52 11.53 -19.05 16.88
CA GLU A 52 12.91 -18.56 16.78
C GLU A 52 12.96 -17.05 16.50
N LEU A 53 12.20 -16.56 15.53
CA LEU A 53 12.14 -15.14 15.17
C LEU A 53 11.63 -14.24 16.31
N VAL A 54 10.69 -14.76 17.12
CA VAL A 54 10.22 -14.08 18.34
C VAL A 54 11.33 -14.03 19.39
N ARG A 55 12.07 -15.12 19.58
CA ARG A 55 13.21 -15.18 20.52
C ARG A 55 14.34 -14.23 20.12
N GLU A 56 14.61 -14.10 18.83
CA GLU A 56 15.59 -13.16 18.26
C GLU A 56 15.11 -11.69 18.28
N LYS A 57 13.88 -11.42 18.74
CA LYS A 57 13.22 -10.10 18.67
C LYS A 57 13.15 -9.53 17.26
N ARG A 58 13.04 -10.40 16.26
CA ARG A 58 12.79 -10.01 14.86
C ARG A 58 11.31 -9.82 14.58
N ILE A 59 10.47 -10.57 15.29
CA ILE A 59 9.02 -10.37 15.34
C ILE A 59 8.68 -10.02 16.79
N GLU A 60 8.02 -8.87 16.97
CA GLU A 60 7.57 -8.40 18.28
C GLU A 60 6.04 -8.50 18.40
N GLY A 61 5.50 -8.29 19.60
CA GLY A 61 4.05 -8.31 19.83
C GLY A 61 3.41 -9.69 20.00
N ILE A 62 4.15 -10.79 19.81
CA ILE A 62 3.66 -12.16 20.08
C ILE A 62 3.90 -12.53 21.55
N SER A 63 2.89 -13.10 22.19
CA SER A 63 2.95 -13.58 23.59
C SER A 63 3.10 -15.10 23.67
N GLU A 64 2.31 -15.84 22.90
CA GLU A 64 2.29 -17.31 22.87
C GLU A 64 1.93 -17.79 21.47
N LEU A 65 2.38 -19.00 21.12
CA LEU A 65 2.05 -19.65 19.86
C LEU A 65 1.65 -21.12 20.14
N ARG A 66 0.48 -21.51 19.64
CA ARG A 66 -0.13 -22.84 19.85
C ARG A 66 -0.55 -23.47 18.52
N ASP A 67 -0.41 -24.79 18.41
CA ASP A 67 -0.97 -25.57 17.30
C ASP A 67 -2.21 -26.30 17.79
N GLU A 68 -3.38 -25.86 17.33
CA GLU A 68 -4.70 -26.42 17.64
C GLU A 68 -5.28 -27.16 16.43
N SER A 69 -4.44 -27.55 15.47
CA SER A 69 -4.90 -28.26 14.28
C SER A 69 -5.37 -29.68 14.62
N ASP A 70 -6.42 -30.12 13.93
CA ASP A 70 -7.02 -31.44 14.09
C ASP A 70 -7.09 -32.19 12.75
N ARG A 71 -8.02 -33.14 12.62
CA ARG A 71 -8.25 -33.86 11.36
C ARG A 71 -9.03 -33.05 10.32
N ASP A 72 -9.72 -32.00 10.76
CA ASP A 72 -10.63 -31.20 9.94
C ASP A 72 -9.95 -29.96 9.35
N GLY A 73 -8.83 -29.50 9.93
CA GLY A 73 -8.05 -28.43 9.32
C GLY A 73 -6.78 -28.00 10.06
N VAL A 74 -6.08 -27.05 9.46
CA VAL A 74 -4.97 -26.35 10.11
C VAL A 74 -5.54 -25.22 10.95
N ARG A 75 -5.17 -25.16 12.24
CA ARG A 75 -5.47 -24.03 13.13
C ARG A 75 -4.24 -23.72 13.97
N VAL A 76 -3.46 -22.73 13.54
CA VAL A 76 -2.32 -22.23 14.33
C VAL A 76 -2.73 -20.92 14.99
N VAL A 77 -2.63 -20.86 16.31
CA VAL A 77 -3.06 -19.72 17.12
C VAL A 77 -1.85 -18.94 17.59
N ILE A 78 -1.78 -17.66 17.21
CA ILE A 78 -0.70 -16.74 17.59
C ILE A 78 -1.30 -15.66 18.48
N GLU A 79 -1.13 -15.79 19.80
CA GLU A 79 -1.71 -14.87 20.79
C GLU A 79 -0.85 -13.63 20.94
N LEU A 80 -1.47 -12.45 20.88
CA LEU A 80 -0.77 -11.18 20.90
C LEU A 80 -0.60 -10.63 22.34
N LYS A 81 0.39 -9.76 22.52
CA LYS A 81 0.52 -8.95 23.74
C LYS A 81 -0.59 -7.90 23.78
N ARG A 82 -0.96 -7.42 24.98
CA ARG A 82 -2.07 -6.48 25.19
C ARG A 82 -1.92 -5.14 24.46
N ASP A 83 -0.69 -4.74 24.19
CA ASP A 83 -0.30 -3.48 23.55
C ASP A 83 0.06 -3.64 22.07
N ALA A 84 -0.02 -4.86 21.53
CA ALA A 84 0.35 -5.16 20.15
C ALA A 84 -0.87 -5.08 19.22
N GLN A 85 -0.71 -4.38 18.09
CA GLN A 85 -1.73 -4.29 17.05
C GLN A 85 -1.64 -5.51 16.11
N ALA A 86 -2.76 -6.21 15.90
CA ALA A 86 -2.79 -7.46 15.12
C ALA A 86 -2.28 -7.32 13.69
N ASP A 87 -2.70 -6.29 12.96
CA ASP A 87 -2.28 -6.07 11.56
C ASP A 87 -0.75 -5.88 11.42
N VAL A 88 -0.14 -5.18 12.38
CA VAL A 88 1.31 -4.94 12.39
C VAL A 88 2.07 -6.24 12.60
N VAL A 89 1.65 -7.05 13.56
CA VAL A 89 2.25 -8.37 13.82
C VAL A 89 2.03 -9.31 12.64
N LEU A 90 0.85 -9.28 12.03
CA LEU A 90 0.53 -10.07 10.84
C LEU A 90 1.44 -9.71 9.65
N ASN A 91 1.69 -8.43 9.42
CA ASN A 91 2.61 -7.99 8.38
C ASN A 91 4.07 -8.40 8.67
N GLN A 92 4.51 -8.34 9.94
CA GLN A 92 5.82 -8.87 10.34
C GLN A 92 5.92 -10.38 10.09
N LEU A 93 4.86 -11.13 10.43
CA LEU A 93 4.74 -12.56 10.18
C LEU A 93 4.85 -12.88 8.68
N TYR A 94 4.13 -12.17 7.80
CA TYR A 94 4.26 -12.34 6.36
C TYR A 94 5.67 -12.00 5.85
N ARG A 95 6.32 -10.98 6.40
CA ARG A 95 7.65 -10.56 5.92
C ARG A 95 8.77 -11.53 6.31
N TYR A 96 8.72 -12.06 7.53
CA TYR A 96 9.86 -12.79 8.11
C TYR A 96 9.66 -14.31 8.21
N SER A 97 8.42 -14.79 8.15
CA SER A 97 8.09 -16.21 8.29
C SER A 97 7.65 -16.86 6.98
N GLN A 98 7.42 -18.17 7.02
CA GLN A 98 6.91 -18.94 5.87
C GLN A 98 5.39 -18.81 5.67
N LEU A 99 4.71 -17.93 6.42
CA LEU A 99 3.31 -17.58 6.16
C LEU A 99 3.13 -16.82 4.85
N GLN A 100 4.20 -16.23 4.31
CA GLN A 100 4.27 -15.78 2.93
C GLN A 100 5.51 -16.38 2.26
N THR A 101 5.33 -16.98 1.10
CA THR A 101 6.42 -17.54 0.31
C THR A 101 6.30 -17.09 -1.13
N SER A 102 7.40 -17.25 -1.87
CA SER A 102 7.43 -16.95 -3.30
C SER A 102 7.53 -18.26 -4.07
N PHE A 103 6.58 -18.51 -4.96
CA PHE A 103 6.58 -19.63 -5.88
C PHE A 103 7.17 -19.20 -7.22
N GLY A 104 8.38 -19.70 -7.53
CA GLY A 104 9.04 -19.45 -8.80
C GLY A 104 8.43 -20.31 -9.92
N VAL A 105 7.95 -19.67 -10.98
CA VAL A 105 7.41 -20.33 -12.17
C VAL A 105 8.49 -20.39 -13.24
N ASN A 106 8.73 -21.60 -13.78
CA ASN A 106 9.62 -21.84 -14.91
C ASN A 106 9.00 -22.91 -15.83
N MET A 107 8.33 -22.48 -16.89
CA MET A 107 7.63 -23.32 -17.87
C MET A 107 8.60 -23.88 -18.92
N LEU A 108 9.56 -24.69 -18.47
CA LEU A 108 10.50 -25.41 -19.32
C LEU A 108 9.96 -26.81 -19.62
N ALA A 109 9.77 -27.13 -20.90
CA ALA A 109 9.24 -28.43 -21.34
C ALA A 109 9.95 -28.94 -22.59
N LEU A 110 9.76 -30.23 -22.92
CA LEU A 110 10.26 -30.80 -24.17
C LEU A 110 9.21 -30.61 -25.27
N ASN A 111 9.58 -29.88 -26.32
CA ASN A 111 8.79 -29.71 -27.54
C ASN A 111 9.51 -30.42 -28.69
N GLY A 112 8.92 -31.48 -29.23
CA GLY A 112 9.57 -32.29 -30.28
C GLY A 112 10.93 -32.89 -29.84
N GLY A 113 11.11 -33.16 -28.54
CA GLY A 113 12.35 -33.67 -27.96
C GLY A 113 13.41 -32.60 -27.64
N ARG A 114 13.12 -31.32 -27.84
CA ARG A 114 14.02 -30.20 -27.50
C ARG A 114 13.53 -29.45 -26.26
N PRO A 115 14.40 -29.15 -25.28
CA PRO A 115 14.02 -28.35 -24.12
C PRO A 115 13.81 -26.88 -24.53
N GLU A 116 12.58 -26.41 -24.37
CA GLU A 116 12.15 -25.07 -24.75
C GLU A 116 11.43 -24.39 -23.58
N LEU A 117 11.71 -23.11 -23.38
CA LEU A 117 10.94 -22.28 -22.46
C LEU A 117 9.70 -21.79 -23.20
N MET A 118 8.52 -22.12 -22.69
CA MET A 118 7.25 -21.91 -23.39
C MET A 118 6.35 -20.94 -22.62
N SER A 119 5.65 -20.05 -23.35
CA SER A 119 4.56 -19.26 -22.78
C SER A 119 3.30 -20.12 -22.61
N LEU A 120 2.30 -19.61 -21.87
CA LEU A 120 1.01 -20.30 -21.74
C LEU A 120 0.34 -20.51 -23.11
N LYS A 121 0.47 -19.54 -24.02
CA LYS A 121 -0.06 -19.64 -25.37
C LYS A 121 0.62 -20.77 -26.15
N ASP A 122 1.93 -20.90 -26.03
CA ASP A 122 2.71 -21.93 -26.75
C ASP A 122 2.33 -23.33 -26.25
N VAL A 123 2.16 -23.50 -24.93
CA VAL A 123 1.71 -24.76 -24.34
C VAL A 123 0.32 -25.16 -24.84
N ILE A 124 -0.64 -24.22 -24.86
CA ILE A 124 -1.99 -24.47 -25.37
C ILE A 124 -1.96 -24.80 -26.86
N ALA A 125 -1.17 -24.06 -27.66
CA ALA A 125 -1.04 -24.32 -29.08
C ALA A 125 -0.44 -25.70 -29.37
N ALA A 126 0.60 -26.10 -28.62
CA ALA A 126 1.21 -27.43 -28.72
C ALA A 126 0.21 -28.53 -28.35
N PHE A 127 -0.58 -28.34 -27.29
CA PHE A 127 -1.62 -29.28 -26.89
C PHE A 127 -2.71 -29.44 -27.97
N ILE A 128 -3.19 -28.33 -28.55
CA ILE A 128 -4.19 -28.35 -29.62
C ILE A 128 -3.64 -29.09 -30.84
N ALA A 129 -2.41 -28.77 -31.29
CA ALA A 129 -1.78 -29.42 -32.43
C ALA A 129 -1.62 -30.93 -32.21
N PHE A 130 -1.17 -31.34 -31.01
CA PHE A 130 -1.12 -32.75 -30.63
C PHE A 130 -2.51 -33.40 -30.70
N ARG A 131 -3.54 -32.73 -30.19
CA ARG A 131 -4.89 -33.27 -30.16
C ARG A 131 -5.53 -33.39 -31.54
N GLU A 132 -5.27 -32.45 -32.45
CA GLU A 132 -5.69 -32.54 -33.86
C GLU A 132 -5.07 -33.79 -34.53
N VAL A 133 -3.79 -34.09 -34.26
CA VAL A 133 -3.14 -35.32 -34.75
C VAL A 133 -3.77 -36.59 -34.17
N VAL A 134 -4.07 -36.60 -32.86
CA VAL A 134 -4.70 -37.76 -32.21
C VAL A 134 -6.10 -38.01 -32.76
N ILE A 135 -6.94 -36.97 -32.89
CA ILE A 135 -8.28 -37.08 -33.48
C ILE A 135 -8.17 -37.60 -34.91
N THR A 136 -7.28 -37.03 -35.73
CA THR A 136 -7.06 -37.48 -37.11
C THR A 136 -6.70 -38.96 -37.18
N ARG A 137 -5.76 -39.42 -36.34
CA ARG A 137 -5.34 -40.84 -36.31
C ARG A 137 -6.49 -41.76 -35.87
N ARG A 138 -7.23 -41.37 -34.84
CA ARG A 138 -8.40 -42.12 -34.35
C ARG A 138 -9.47 -42.21 -35.44
N THR A 139 -9.84 -41.09 -36.06
CA THR A 139 -10.87 -41.04 -37.10
C THR A 139 -10.45 -41.86 -38.33
N ARG A 140 -9.17 -41.87 -38.72
CA ARG A 140 -8.69 -42.76 -39.80
C ARG A 140 -8.84 -44.24 -39.45
N PHE A 141 -8.52 -44.62 -38.22
CA PHE A 141 -8.67 -45.98 -37.74
C PHE A 141 -10.16 -46.40 -37.71
N GLU A 142 -11.03 -45.55 -37.19
CA GLU A 142 -12.48 -45.79 -37.15
C GLU A 142 -13.08 -45.84 -38.56
N LEU A 143 -12.66 -44.97 -39.46
CA LEU A 143 -13.06 -44.98 -40.87
C LEU A 143 -12.66 -46.29 -41.57
N ALA A 144 -11.43 -46.76 -41.37
CA ALA A 144 -10.97 -48.02 -41.96
C ALA A 144 -11.85 -49.20 -41.48
N LYS A 145 -12.08 -49.27 -40.16
CA LYS A 145 -12.94 -50.31 -39.56
C LYS A 145 -14.39 -50.22 -40.04
N ALA A 146 -14.93 -49.00 -40.16
CA ALA A 146 -16.28 -48.77 -40.67
C ALA A 146 -16.41 -49.20 -42.14
N ARG A 147 -15.40 -48.90 -42.98
CA ARG A 147 -15.36 -49.34 -44.39
C ARG A 147 -15.30 -50.86 -44.54
N GLU A 148 -14.46 -51.53 -43.76
CA GLU A 148 -14.40 -53.01 -43.75
C GLU A 148 -15.75 -53.62 -43.37
N ARG A 149 -16.42 -53.06 -42.34
CA ARG A 149 -17.74 -53.53 -41.92
C ARG A 149 -18.82 -53.25 -42.97
N ALA A 150 -18.83 -52.05 -43.55
CA ALA A 150 -19.76 -51.65 -44.60
C ALA A 150 -19.58 -52.52 -45.86
N HIS A 151 -18.34 -52.87 -46.20
CA HIS A 151 -18.02 -53.77 -47.32
C HIS A 151 -18.73 -55.12 -47.15
N ILE A 152 -18.62 -55.75 -45.97
CA ILE A 152 -19.30 -57.02 -45.70
C ILE A 152 -20.83 -56.87 -45.77
N LEU A 153 -21.39 -55.85 -45.10
CA LEU A 153 -22.83 -55.60 -45.08
C LEU A 153 -23.41 -55.28 -46.47
N ALA A 154 -22.66 -54.58 -47.32
CA ALA A 154 -23.05 -54.32 -48.70
C ALA A 154 -23.15 -55.61 -49.51
N GLY A 155 -22.20 -56.53 -49.36
CA GLY A 155 -22.27 -57.87 -49.97
C GLY A 155 -23.48 -58.67 -49.49
N LEU A 156 -23.77 -58.63 -48.19
CA LEU A 156 -24.98 -59.27 -47.62
C LEU A 156 -26.27 -58.64 -48.16
N ALA A 157 -26.33 -57.31 -48.26
CA ALA A 157 -27.48 -56.60 -48.82
C ALA A 157 -27.72 -56.95 -50.29
N VAL A 158 -26.67 -57.05 -51.10
CA VAL A 158 -26.74 -57.52 -52.50
C VAL A 158 -27.25 -58.96 -52.58
N ALA A 159 -26.75 -59.84 -51.71
CA ALA A 159 -27.18 -61.24 -51.68
C ALA A 159 -28.65 -61.38 -51.27
N VAL A 160 -29.09 -60.59 -50.29
CA VAL A 160 -30.49 -60.55 -49.83
C VAL A 160 -31.43 -60.00 -50.91
N ALA A 161 -31.02 -58.97 -51.64
CA ALA A 161 -31.78 -58.41 -52.76
C ALA A 161 -31.93 -59.40 -53.93
N ASN A 162 -30.99 -60.33 -54.08
CA ASN A 162 -30.95 -61.33 -55.14
C ASN A 162 -31.10 -62.77 -54.63
N ILE A 163 -31.83 -62.96 -53.52
CA ILE A 163 -31.79 -64.19 -52.71
C ILE A 163 -32.13 -65.47 -53.50
N ASP A 164 -33.13 -65.43 -54.38
CA ASP A 164 -33.54 -66.62 -55.13
C ASP A 164 -32.45 -67.09 -56.10
N ALA A 165 -31.77 -66.14 -56.75
CA ALA A 165 -30.66 -66.41 -57.66
C ALA A 165 -29.40 -66.88 -56.90
N VAL A 166 -29.14 -66.31 -55.72
CA VAL A 166 -28.04 -66.75 -54.83
C VAL A 166 -28.28 -68.18 -54.35
N ILE A 167 -29.48 -68.52 -53.88
CA ILE A 167 -29.83 -69.88 -53.42
C ILE A 167 -29.75 -70.88 -54.57
N ALA A 168 -30.29 -70.54 -55.75
CA ALA A 168 -30.24 -71.41 -56.92
C ALA A 168 -28.79 -71.71 -57.34
N LEU A 169 -27.91 -70.72 -57.31
CA LEU A 169 -26.48 -70.88 -57.58
C LEU A 169 -25.81 -71.81 -56.55
N ILE A 170 -26.01 -71.56 -55.25
CA ILE A 170 -25.43 -72.37 -54.18
C ILE A 170 -25.91 -73.83 -54.26
N ARG A 171 -27.20 -74.07 -54.56
CA ARG A 171 -27.76 -75.44 -54.69
C ARG A 171 -27.23 -76.20 -55.91
N ARG A 172 -26.73 -75.50 -56.94
CA ARG A 172 -26.18 -76.11 -58.16
C ARG A 172 -24.70 -76.44 -58.05
N SER A 173 -23.96 -75.73 -57.20
CA SER A 173 -22.54 -75.99 -56.92
C SER A 173 -22.34 -77.29 -56.14
N LYS A 174 -21.24 -78.00 -56.41
CA LYS A 174 -20.92 -79.29 -55.78
C LYS A 174 -20.38 -79.15 -54.37
N ASP A 175 -19.66 -78.07 -54.10
CA ASP A 175 -19.03 -77.79 -52.81
C ASP A 175 -18.97 -76.26 -52.52
N PRO A 176 -18.63 -75.86 -51.27
CA PRO A 176 -18.55 -74.45 -50.89
C PRO A 176 -17.48 -73.65 -51.66
N ALA A 177 -16.42 -74.29 -52.15
CA ALA A 177 -15.36 -73.60 -52.90
C ALA A 177 -15.85 -73.21 -54.30
N GLU A 178 -16.55 -74.12 -54.99
CA GLU A 178 -17.21 -73.86 -56.27
C GLU A 178 -18.33 -72.81 -56.12
N ALA A 179 -19.14 -72.89 -55.06
CA ALA A 179 -20.17 -71.89 -54.78
C ALA A 179 -19.57 -70.49 -54.58
N ARG A 180 -18.47 -70.38 -53.84
CA ARG A 180 -17.76 -69.12 -53.62
C ARG A 180 -17.20 -68.54 -54.93
N GLU A 181 -16.53 -69.35 -55.75
CA GLU A 181 -16.02 -68.91 -57.04
C GLU A 181 -17.15 -68.44 -57.97
N ALA A 182 -18.26 -69.17 -58.00
CA ALA A 182 -19.45 -68.79 -58.76
C ALA A 182 -20.09 -67.48 -58.26
N LEU A 183 -20.18 -67.26 -56.94
CA LEU A 183 -20.69 -66.01 -56.36
C LEU A 183 -19.83 -64.80 -56.73
N THR A 184 -18.51 -64.95 -56.76
CA THR A 184 -17.56 -63.87 -57.09
C THR A 184 -17.46 -63.57 -58.59
N SER A 185 -17.68 -64.55 -59.45
CA SER A 185 -17.59 -64.41 -60.92
C SER A 185 -18.90 -63.94 -61.58
N THR A 186 -20.02 -64.02 -60.85
CA THR A 186 -21.34 -63.59 -61.33
C THR A 186 -21.54 -62.08 -61.15
N ASP A 187 -22.16 -61.44 -62.15
CA ASP A 187 -22.56 -60.03 -62.10
C ASP A 187 -23.98 -59.89 -61.52
N TRP A 188 -24.08 -59.30 -60.32
CA TRP A 188 -25.33 -59.17 -59.56
C TRP A 188 -26.01 -57.81 -59.77
N PRO A 189 -27.33 -57.75 -60.04
CA PRO A 189 -28.07 -56.49 -60.08
C PRO A 189 -28.09 -55.77 -58.72
N VAL A 190 -27.80 -54.46 -58.70
CA VAL A 190 -27.68 -53.68 -57.44
C VAL A 190 -28.56 -52.44 -57.36
N LYS A 191 -29.75 -52.44 -57.97
CA LYS A 191 -30.61 -51.25 -58.10
C LYS A 191 -30.81 -50.47 -56.77
N ASP A 192 -31.26 -51.15 -55.72
CA ASP A 192 -31.62 -50.50 -54.45
C ASP A 192 -30.41 -50.24 -53.54
N VAL A 193 -29.32 -50.98 -53.74
CA VAL A 193 -28.10 -50.93 -52.88
C VAL A 193 -26.98 -50.10 -53.52
N LYS A 194 -27.11 -49.75 -54.81
CA LYS A 194 -26.11 -48.97 -55.57
C LYS A 194 -25.69 -47.66 -54.88
N PRO A 195 -26.61 -46.82 -54.37
CA PRO A 195 -26.21 -45.57 -53.71
C PRO A 195 -25.32 -45.79 -52.48
N LEU A 196 -25.48 -46.92 -51.79
CA LEU A 196 -24.69 -47.28 -50.61
C LEU A 196 -23.31 -47.81 -51.01
N ILE A 197 -23.24 -48.63 -52.06
CA ILE A 197 -21.98 -49.16 -52.61
C ILE A 197 -21.09 -48.03 -53.14
N ASP A 198 -21.67 -47.11 -53.93
CA ASP A 198 -20.96 -45.97 -54.51
C ASP A 198 -20.36 -45.07 -53.41
N LEU A 199 -21.05 -44.95 -52.27
CA LEU A 199 -20.63 -44.11 -51.15
C LEU A 199 -19.56 -44.76 -50.24
N ILE A 200 -19.55 -46.09 -50.14
CA ILE A 200 -18.45 -46.84 -49.51
C ILE A 200 -17.16 -46.63 -50.31
N GLY A 201 -17.28 -46.60 -51.64
CA GLY A 201 -16.19 -46.28 -52.56
C GLY A 201 -15.06 -47.32 -52.54
N ASP A 202 -15.39 -48.59 -52.26
CA ASP A 202 -14.42 -49.69 -52.34
C ASP A 202 -14.16 -50.03 -53.83
N PRO A 203 -12.94 -49.83 -54.35
CA PRO A 203 -12.62 -50.13 -55.75
C PRO A 203 -12.83 -51.61 -56.11
N ARG A 204 -12.79 -52.51 -55.13
CA ARG A 204 -12.96 -53.96 -55.31
C ARG A 204 -14.41 -54.34 -55.62
N GLN A 205 -15.37 -53.46 -55.33
CA GLN A 205 -16.80 -53.66 -55.57
C GLN A 205 -17.39 -52.52 -56.42
N ALA A 206 -16.72 -52.17 -57.51
CA ALA A 206 -17.21 -51.14 -58.43
C ALA A 206 -18.50 -51.60 -59.16
N VAL A 207 -19.48 -50.71 -59.23
CA VAL A 207 -20.71 -50.94 -59.99
C VAL A 207 -20.46 -50.67 -61.48
N SER A 208 -20.80 -51.63 -62.33
CA SER A 208 -20.68 -51.53 -63.78
C SER A 208 -21.67 -50.48 -64.34
N PRO A 209 -21.41 -49.93 -65.55
CA PRO A 209 -22.37 -49.06 -66.23
C PRO A 209 -23.75 -49.70 -66.46
N ALA A 210 -23.82 -51.03 -66.46
CA ALA A 210 -25.05 -51.81 -66.59
C ALA A 210 -25.82 -51.96 -65.26
N GLY A 211 -25.32 -51.40 -64.15
CA GLY A 211 -25.98 -51.46 -62.84
C GLY A 211 -25.80 -52.79 -62.10
N THR A 212 -24.71 -53.50 -62.39
CA THR A 212 -24.34 -54.77 -61.73
C THR A 212 -23.02 -54.64 -60.96
N CYS A 213 -22.81 -55.45 -59.93
CA CYS A 213 -21.51 -55.55 -59.26
C CYS A 213 -21.09 -57.01 -59.06
N ARG A 214 -19.79 -57.24 -58.89
CA ARG A 214 -19.24 -58.54 -58.46
C ARG A 214 -18.98 -58.53 -56.97
N LEU A 215 -19.14 -59.69 -56.34
CA LEU A 215 -18.86 -59.87 -54.92
C LEU A 215 -17.38 -60.20 -54.71
N THR A 216 -16.78 -59.71 -53.62
CA THR A 216 -15.42 -60.10 -53.25
C THR A 216 -15.39 -61.45 -52.52
N ASP A 217 -14.22 -62.07 -52.41
CA ASP A 217 -14.05 -63.34 -51.69
C ASP A 217 -14.53 -63.24 -50.22
N GLU A 218 -14.24 -62.12 -49.54
CA GLU A 218 -14.68 -61.85 -48.16
C GLU A 218 -16.21 -61.79 -48.05
N GLN A 219 -16.88 -61.14 -49.00
CA GLN A 219 -18.34 -61.05 -49.04
C GLN A 219 -18.95 -62.41 -49.34
N ALA A 220 -18.39 -63.16 -50.31
CA ALA A 220 -18.87 -64.49 -50.65
C ALA A 220 -18.78 -65.45 -49.46
N ARG A 221 -17.69 -65.40 -48.68
CA ARG A 221 -17.59 -66.16 -47.41
C ARG A 221 -18.68 -65.74 -46.43
N ALA A 222 -18.86 -64.44 -46.21
CA ALA A 222 -19.90 -63.93 -45.31
C ALA A 222 -21.33 -64.34 -45.73
N ILE A 223 -21.59 -64.42 -47.03
CA ILE A 223 -22.86 -64.88 -47.61
C ILE A 223 -23.05 -66.38 -47.37
N LEU A 224 -22.03 -67.21 -47.58
CA LEU A 224 -22.11 -68.65 -47.33
C LEU A 224 -22.31 -68.97 -45.84
N ASP A 225 -21.80 -68.12 -44.94
CA ASP A 225 -21.99 -68.22 -43.50
C ASP A 225 -23.35 -67.66 -43.01
N LEU A 226 -24.19 -67.14 -43.91
CA LEU A 226 -25.52 -66.65 -43.55
C LEU A 226 -26.41 -67.79 -43.02
N ARG A 227 -27.08 -67.52 -41.90
CA ARG A 227 -28.09 -68.42 -41.34
C ARG A 227 -29.47 -68.10 -41.90
N LEU A 228 -30.30 -69.11 -42.14
CA LEU A 228 -31.65 -68.97 -42.71
C LEU A 228 -32.55 -67.96 -41.97
N GLN A 229 -32.39 -67.83 -40.64
CA GLN A 229 -33.13 -66.84 -39.84
C GLN A 229 -32.91 -65.38 -40.27
N ARG A 230 -31.73 -65.07 -40.87
CA ARG A 230 -31.37 -63.74 -41.38
C ARG A 230 -32.08 -63.38 -42.69
N LEU A 231 -32.85 -64.30 -43.27
CA LEU A 231 -33.56 -64.11 -44.53
C LEU A 231 -35.01 -63.61 -44.35
N THR A 232 -35.50 -63.51 -43.11
CA THR A 232 -36.81 -62.94 -42.78
C THR A 232 -36.86 -61.46 -43.16
N ALA A 233 -38.01 -60.94 -43.58
CA ALA A 233 -38.15 -59.53 -44.00
C ALA A 233 -37.59 -58.54 -42.96
N LEU A 234 -37.90 -58.76 -41.69
CA LEU A 234 -37.39 -57.94 -40.57
C LEU A 234 -35.86 -57.92 -40.47
N GLU A 235 -35.19 -59.06 -40.69
CA GLU A 235 -33.72 -59.12 -40.62
C GLU A 235 -33.05 -58.50 -41.86
N ARG A 236 -33.74 -58.48 -43.02
CA ARG A 236 -33.28 -57.76 -44.21
C ARG A 236 -33.28 -56.25 -43.97
N ASP A 237 -34.38 -55.73 -43.42
CA ASP A 237 -34.52 -54.31 -43.11
C ASP A 237 -33.47 -53.88 -42.09
N LYS A 238 -33.21 -54.69 -41.05
CA LYS A 238 -32.13 -54.43 -40.09
C LYS A 238 -30.73 -54.37 -40.71
N ILE A 239 -30.42 -55.24 -41.68
CA ILE A 239 -29.12 -55.20 -42.38
C ILE A 239 -29.00 -53.91 -43.20
N ALA A 240 -30.08 -53.48 -43.86
CA ALA A 240 -30.12 -52.23 -44.61
C ALA A 240 -29.99 -51.01 -43.68
N GLU A 241 -30.69 -50.98 -42.55
CA GLU A 241 -30.57 -49.94 -41.53
C GLU A 241 -29.17 -49.87 -40.90
N GLU A 242 -28.58 -51.02 -40.55
CA GLU A 242 -27.20 -51.10 -40.03
C GLU A 242 -26.20 -50.58 -41.06
N LEU A 243 -26.35 -50.97 -42.33
CA LEU A 243 -25.52 -50.50 -43.43
C LEU A 243 -25.65 -48.98 -43.60
N GLN A 244 -26.87 -48.44 -43.61
CA GLN A 244 -27.13 -47.00 -43.73
C GLN A 244 -26.48 -46.24 -42.56
N GLY A 245 -26.63 -46.73 -41.33
CA GLY A 245 -26.02 -46.10 -40.15
C GLY A 245 -24.48 -46.05 -40.24
N ILE A 246 -23.85 -47.13 -40.68
CA ILE A 246 -22.39 -47.16 -40.87
C ILE A 246 -21.96 -46.25 -42.02
N VAL A 247 -22.74 -46.18 -43.09
CA VAL A 247 -22.50 -45.27 -44.22
C VAL A 247 -22.57 -43.80 -43.77
N ASP A 248 -23.49 -43.45 -42.89
CA ASP A 248 -23.58 -42.09 -42.33
C ASP A 248 -22.42 -41.79 -41.37
N GLN A 249 -21.93 -42.79 -40.62
CA GLN A 249 -20.67 -42.66 -39.86
C GLN A 249 -19.47 -42.43 -40.78
N ILE A 250 -19.37 -43.17 -41.89
CA ILE A 250 -18.30 -43.00 -42.89
C ILE A 250 -18.30 -41.59 -43.46
N LYS A 251 -19.48 -41.07 -43.84
CA LYS A 251 -19.63 -39.67 -44.30
C LYS A 251 -19.12 -38.68 -43.28
N GLU A 252 -19.49 -38.85 -42.01
CA GLU A 252 -19.05 -37.96 -40.94
C GLU A 252 -17.54 -38.06 -40.70
N PHE A 253 -16.97 -39.27 -40.69
CA PHE A 253 -15.52 -39.45 -40.57
C PHE A 253 -14.75 -38.81 -41.72
N ILE A 254 -15.22 -38.96 -42.96
CA ILE A 254 -14.64 -38.29 -44.13
C ILE A 254 -14.73 -36.77 -43.97
N ARG A 255 -15.88 -36.25 -43.55
CA ARG A 255 -16.08 -34.81 -43.29
C ARG A 255 -15.09 -34.30 -42.25
N VAL A 256 -14.92 -35.00 -41.12
CA VAL A 256 -13.94 -34.65 -40.08
C VAL A 256 -12.50 -34.66 -40.61
N LEU A 257 -12.16 -35.58 -41.52
CA LEU A 257 -10.81 -35.67 -42.10
C LEU A 257 -10.53 -34.66 -43.21
N GLN A 258 -11.56 -34.19 -43.91
CA GLN A 258 -11.44 -33.24 -45.04
C GLN A 258 -11.63 -31.79 -44.63
N ASP A 259 -12.46 -31.53 -43.61
CA ASP A 259 -12.80 -30.18 -43.15
C ASP A 259 -12.10 -29.87 -41.81
N PRO A 260 -11.06 -29.03 -41.80
CA PRO A 260 -10.40 -28.60 -40.57
C PRO A 260 -11.33 -27.90 -39.57
N VAL A 261 -12.40 -27.26 -40.05
CA VAL A 261 -13.39 -26.61 -39.19
C VAL A 261 -14.16 -27.68 -38.42
N ARG A 262 -14.66 -28.70 -39.12
CA ARG A 262 -15.38 -29.81 -38.47
C ARG A 262 -14.51 -30.56 -37.46
N LEU A 263 -13.23 -30.77 -37.77
CA LEU A 263 -12.29 -31.38 -36.81
C LEU A 263 -12.19 -30.55 -35.51
N ARG A 264 -12.14 -29.22 -35.61
CA ARG A 264 -12.08 -28.33 -34.45
C ARG A 264 -13.39 -28.28 -33.67
N GLU A 265 -14.54 -28.45 -34.34
CA GLU A 265 -15.82 -28.61 -33.66
C GLU A 265 -15.83 -29.86 -32.78
N VAL A 266 -15.40 -31.00 -33.33
CA VAL A 266 -15.28 -32.26 -32.57
C VAL A 266 -14.32 -32.09 -31.37
N LEU A 267 -13.17 -31.45 -31.58
CA LEU A 267 -12.24 -31.12 -30.50
C LEU A 267 -12.93 -30.30 -29.39
N ALA A 268 -13.66 -29.25 -29.77
CA ALA A 268 -14.35 -28.38 -28.82
C ALA A 268 -15.46 -29.12 -28.06
N GLU A 269 -16.21 -29.98 -28.73
CA GLU A 269 -17.21 -30.85 -28.11
C GLU A 269 -16.58 -31.80 -27.07
N GLU A 270 -15.45 -32.44 -27.40
CA GLU A 270 -14.71 -33.29 -26.45
C GLU A 270 -14.22 -32.51 -25.23
N LEU A 271 -13.67 -31.30 -25.44
CA LEU A 271 -13.20 -30.45 -24.34
C LEU A 271 -14.35 -29.99 -23.44
N LYS A 272 -15.53 -29.70 -24.01
CA LYS A 272 -16.73 -29.37 -23.23
C LYS A 272 -17.19 -30.54 -22.37
N LYS A 273 -17.27 -31.74 -22.96
CA LYS A 273 -17.61 -32.96 -22.21
C LYS A 273 -16.62 -33.22 -21.07
N ALA A 274 -15.32 -33.09 -21.34
CA ALA A 274 -14.30 -33.23 -20.30
C ALA A 274 -14.45 -32.18 -19.19
N ARG A 275 -14.84 -30.94 -19.52
CA ARG A 275 -15.15 -29.91 -18.50
C ARG A 275 -16.35 -30.32 -17.66
N GLU A 276 -17.42 -30.83 -18.26
CA GLU A 276 -18.64 -31.23 -17.55
C GLU A 276 -18.39 -32.42 -16.62
N GLU A 277 -17.58 -33.38 -17.03
CA GLU A 277 -17.29 -34.58 -16.25
C GLU A 277 -16.29 -34.34 -15.11
N PHE A 278 -15.29 -33.47 -15.30
CA PHE A 278 -14.15 -33.33 -14.39
C PHE A 278 -13.99 -31.94 -13.75
N ALA A 279 -14.96 -31.02 -13.90
CA ALA A 279 -14.87 -29.71 -13.27
C ALA A 279 -14.92 -29.80 -11.73
N THR A 280 -14.00 -29.08 -11.09
CA THR A 280 -13.99 -28.86 -9.65
C THR A 280 -13.95 -27.36 -9.36
N PRO A 281 -14.58 -26.88 -8.27
CA PRO A 281 -14.53 -25.47 -7.91
C PRO A 281 -13.10 -25.05 -7.57
N ARG A 282 -12.78 -23.78 -7.82
CA ARG A 282 -11.48 -23.20 -7.49
C ARG A 282 -11.28 -23.23 -5.97
N ARG A 283 -10.16 -23.79 -5.52
CA ARG A 283 -9.79 -23.88 -4.10
C ARG A 283 -9.06 -22.64 -3.59
N THR A 284 -8.25 -22.00 -4.44
CA THR A 284 -7.44 -20.84 -4.07
C THR A 284 -8.12 -19.53 -4.43
N GLU A 285 -7.88 -18.48 -3.66
CA GLU A 285 -8.32 -17.13 -3.99
C GLU A 285 -7.15 -16.33 -4.60
N ILE A 286 -7.45 -15.45 -5.56
CA ILE A 286 -6.46 -14.51 -6.12
C ILE A 286 -6.89 -13.12 -5.68
N VAL A 287 -6.14 -12.56 -4.74
CA VAL A 287 -6.35 -11.20 -4.23
C VAL A 287 -5.32 -10.27 -4.88
N GLU A 288 -5.79 -9.17 -5.47
CA GLU A 288 -4.90 -8.10 -5.93
C GLU A 288 -4.39 -7.34 -4.72
N ILE A 289 -3.15 -7.60 -4.33
CA ILE A 289 -2.49 -6.88 -3.25
C ILE A 289 -1.72 -5.71 -3.89
N GLU A 290 -2.16 -4.48 -3.64
CA GLU A 290 -1.48 -3.25 -4.11
C GLU A 290 -0.19 -2.92 -3.34
N PHE A 291 0.13 -3.65 -2.26
CA PHE A 291 1.24 -3.32 -1.39
C PHE A 291 2.27 -4.46 -1.28
N GLU A 292 3.46 -4.27 -1.86
CA GLU A 292 4.68 -4.67 -1.15
C GLU A 292 4.66 -3.86 0.15
N ALA A 293 4.47 -4.51 1.30
CA ALA A 293 4.44 -3.82 2.59
C ALA A 293 5.68 -2.90 2.69
N ASP A 294 5.45 -1.59 2.65
CA ASP A 294 6.53 -0.65 2.89
C ASP A 294 7.00 -0.94 4.32
N VAL A 295 8.30 -0.79 4.60
CA VAL A 295 8.83 -1.02 5.97
C VAL A 295 8.06 -0.17 6.99
N GLU A 296 7.47 0.92 6.50
CA GLU A 296 6.59 1.82 7.21
C GLU A 296 5.30 1.18 7.75
N ASP A 297 4.64 0.27 7.03
CA ASP A 297 3.37 -0.36 7.49
C ASP A 297 3.57 -1.34 8.65
N LEU A 298 4.84 -1.65 8.98
CA LEU A 298 5.24 -2.45 10.14
C LEU A 298 5.45 -1.62 11.40
N ILE A 299 5.39 -0.29 11.30
CA ILE A 299 5.65 0.62 12.41
C ILE A 299 4.31 1.04 13.02
N GLN A 300 4.22 0.93 14.34
CA GLN A 300 3.05 1.42 15.08
C GLN A 300 3.00 2.95 15.06
N ARG A 301 1.80 3.49 14.82
CA ARG A 301 1.50 4.93 14.97
C ARG A 301 1.41 5.27 16.45
N GLU A 302 2.41 5.99 16.94
CA GLU A 302 2.48 6.44 18.33
C GLU A 302 3.14 7.82 18.39
N ASP A 303 2.71 8.66 19.34
CA ASP A 303 3.34 9.94 19.60
C ASP A 303 4.65 9.80 20.37
N MET A 304 5.70 10.33 19.75
CA MET A 304 7.07 10.22 20.22
C MET A 304 7.63 11.58 20.58
N VAL A 305 8.25 11.68 21.75
CA VAL A 305 9.12 12.79 22.11
C VAL A 305 10.47 12.59 21.42
N VAL A 306 10.74 13.43 20.44
CA VAL A 306 12.02 13.53 19.76
C VAL A 306 12.86 14.59 20.46
N THR A 307 14.02 14.21 20.97
CA THR A 307 14.97 15.14 21.60
C THR A 307 16.25 15.22 20.79
N VAL A 308 16.75 16.43 20.59
CA VAL A 308 18.06 16.71 20.00
C VAL A 308 18.94 17.36 21.08
N SER A 309 20.17 16.89 21.25
CA SER A 309 21.15 17.45 22.20
C SER A 309 22.02 18.54 21.58
N HIS A 310 22.75 19.30 22.41
CA HIS A 310 23.69 20.32 21.92
C HIS A 310 24.84 19.71 21.13
N ALA A 311 25.35 18.53 21.54
CA ALA A 311 26.36 17.77 20.80
C ALA A 311 25.78 17.03 19.57
N GLY A 312 24.52 17.26 19.23
CA GLY A 312 23.89 16.74 18.01
C GLY A 312 23.45 15.28 18.11
N TYR A 313 23.16 14.77 19.30
CA TYR A 313 22.54 13.45 19.47
C TYR A 313 21.02 13.55 19.34
N VAL A 314 20.41 12.61 18.63
CA VAL A 314 18.96 12.50 18.49
C VAL A 314 18.46 11.17 19.02
N LYS A 315 17.26 11.19 19.61
CA LYS A 315 16.50 10.00 19.99
C LYS A 315 15.00 10.27 19.92
N ARG A 316 14.23 9.20 19.82
CA ARG A 316 12.77 9.20 20.03
C ARG A 316 12.43 8.36 21.26
N VAL A 317 11.49 8.85 22.05
CA VAL A 317 11.00 8.19 23.28
C VAL A 317 9.47 8.32 23.32
N PRO A 318 8.70 7.26 23.61
CA PRO A 318 7.24 7.36 23.70
C PRO A 318 6.78 8.47 24.66
N LEU A 319 5.75 9.24 24.29
CA LEU A 319 5.22 10.32 25.13
C LEU A 319 4.78 9.82 26.51
N SER A 320 4.22 8.61 26.57
CA SER A 320 3.79 7.91 27.80
C SER A 320 4.90 7.73 28.84
N ALA A 321 6.18 7.77 28.43
CA ALA A 321 7.31 7.70 29.34
C ALA A 321 7.49 8.98 30.20
N TYR A 322 6.88 10.10 29.82
CA TYR A 322 7.01 11.40 30.50
C TYR A 322 5.71 11.76 31.26
N ARG A 323 5.73 11.66 32.59
CA ARG A 323 4.60 12.11 33.45
C ARG A 323 4.55 13.63 33.57
N ALA A 324 3.34 14.20 33.50
CA ALA A 324 3.08 15.62 33.75
C ALA A 324 3.42 16.02 35.20
N GLN A 325 3.93 17.25 35.40
CA GLN A 325 4.24 17.83 36.71
C GLN A 325 3.47 19.15 36.92
N ARG A 326 3.08 19.43 38.17
CA ARG A 326 2.44 20.71 38.57
C ARG A 326 3.48 21.81 38.80
N ARG A 327 3.06 23.08 38.70
CA ARG A 327 3.89 24.27 38.96
C ARG A 327 4.64 24.17 40.30
N GLY A 328 5.96 24.39 40.29
CA GLY A 328 6.82 24.39 41.48
C GLY A 328 7.37 23.01 41.92
N GLY A 329 7.11 21.94 41.16
CA GLY A 329 7.70 20.62 41.42
C GLY A 329 9.22 20.55 41.20
N LYS A 330 9.89 19.55 41.79
CA LYS A 330 11.30 19.24 41.47
C LYS A 330 11.33 18.38 40.19
N GLY A 331 11.77 18.96 39.07
CA GLY A 331 11.87 18.28 37.76
C GLY A 331 12.73 17.01 37.80
N ARG A 332 12.46 16.05 36.92
CA ARG A 332 13.28 14.82 36.79
C ARG A 332 14.49 15.07 35.90
N ALA A 333 15.64 14.52 36.27
CA ALA A 333 16.81 14.48 35.40
C ALA A 333 16.47 13.67 34.14
N ALA A 334 16.78 14.20 32.96
CA ALA A 334 16.55 13.53 31.68
C ALA A 334 17.75 12.72 31.21
N MET A 335 18.95 12.98 31.73
CA MET A 335 20.17 12.23 31.48
C MET A 335 21.03 12.16 32.76
N SER A 336 21.90 11.14 32.84
CA SER A 336 23.02 11.14 33.78
C SER A 336 24.00 12.23 33.38
N THR A 337 24.10 13.28 34.19
CA THR A 337 25.12 14.32 34.10
C THR A 337 26.47 13.74 34.50
N ARG A 338 27.16 13.13 33.53
CA ARG A 338 28.60 13.31 33.43
C ARG A 338 28.80 14.25 32.25
N GLU A 339 29.17 15.49 32.60
CA GLU A 339 29.79 16.58 31.79
C GLU A 339 29.83 16.22 30.28
N GLU A 340 29.08 16.80 29.34
CA GLU A 340 28.81 18.22 29.07
C GLU A 340 27.60 18.42 28.09
N ASP A 341 26.75 17.41 27.86
CA ASP A 341 25.72 17.47 26.80
C ASP A 341 24.28 17.55 27.34
N PHE A 342 23.57 18.63 27.01
CA PHE A 342 22.20 18.90 27.42
C PHE A 342 21.24 18.85 26.21
N VAL A 343 19.95 18.66 26.46
CA VAL A 343 18.93 18.65 25.40
C VAL A 343 18.73 20.08 24.88
N SER A 344 18.99 20.31 23.59
CA SER A 344 18.87 21.63 22.97
C SER A 344 17.48 21.86 22.39
N GLN A 345 16.82 20.80 21.91
CA GLN A 345 15.50 20.89 21.28
C GLN A 345 14.65 19.67 21.61
N VAL A 346 13.34 19.89 21.74
CA VAL A 346 12.36 18.83 21.98
C VAL A 346 11.15 19.03 21.09
N PHE A 347 10.65 17.93 20.52
CA PHE A 347 9.47 17.91 19.67
C PHE A 347 8.61 16.71 20.03
N VAL A 348 7.31 16.82 19.84
CA VAL A 348 6.39 15.68 19.99
C VAL A 348 5.74 15.45 18.64
N LEU A 349 5.99 14.28 18.06
CA LEU A 349 5.67 13.95 16.67
C LEU A 349 5.23 12.49 16.57
N ASN A 350 4.34 12.19 15.63
CA ASN A 350 3.96 10.81 15.35
C ASN A 350 5.11 10.06 14.64
N THR A 351 5.21 8.74 14.85
CA THR A 351 6.22 7.88 14.21
C THR A 351 6.27 8.01 12.67
N HIS A 352 5.14 8.26 12.00
CA HIS A 352 5.06 8.37 10.54
C HIS A 352 5.32 9.77 10.01
N THR A 353 5.27 10.79 10.86
CA THR A 353 5.42 12.19 10.45
C THR A 353 6.75 12.39 9.73
N PRO A 354 6.75 12.88 8.47
CA PRO A 354 7.96 13.30 7.79
C PRO A 354 8.49 14.59 8.42
N VAL A 355 9.81 14.62 8.69
CA VAL A 355 10.48 15.76 9.29
C VAL A 355 11.58 16.27 8.36
N LEU A 356 11.55 17.57 8.10
CA LEU A 356 12.62 18.28 7.41
C LEU A 356 13.61 18.83 8.44
N PHE A 357 14.87 18.43 8.36
CA PHE A 357 15.96 18.86 9.22
C PHE A 357 16.79 19.91 8.49
N PHE A 358 16.78 21.14 8.99
CA PHE A 358 17.56 22.25 8.42
C PHE A 358 18.89 22.38 9.14
N SER A 359 19.97 22.52 8.41
CA SER A 359 21.32 22.65 8.97
C SER A 359 21.79 24.08 9.10
N THR A 360 22.85 24.29 9.88
CA THR A 360 23.57 25.57 9.96
C THR A 360 24.23 25.97 8.65
N ALA A 361 24.46 25.03 7.72
CA ALA A 361 24.97 25.30 6.39
C ALA A 361 23.87 25.66 5.36
N GLY A 362 22.62 25.80 5.80
CA GLY A 362 21.48 26.14 4.93
C GLY A 362 21.02 24.98 4.04
N LYS A 363 21.35 23.73 4.41
CA LYS A 363 20.81 22.53 3.76
C LYS A 363 19.59 22.00 4.49
N VAL A 364 18.78 21.22 3.79
CA VAL A 364 17.65 20.46 4.32
C VAL A 364 17.85 18.97 4.06
N TYR A 365 17.45 18.16 5.02
CA TYR A 365 17.40 16.70 4.96
C TYR A 365 16.01 16.22 5.34
N LYS A 366 15.59 15.05 4.86
CA LYS A 366 14.26 14.49 5.12
C LYS A 366 14.36 13.11 5.76
N LEU A 367 13.75 12.92 6.93
CA LEU A 367 13.58 11.62 7.58
C LEU A 367 12.20 11.54 8.25
N LYS A 368 11.60 10.36 8.26
CA LYS A 368 10.42 10.07 9.11
C LYS A 368 10.85 9.78 10.54
N VAL A 369 10.00 10.09 11.51
CA VAL A 369 10.32 9.98 12.95
C VAL A 369 10.74 8.56 13.32
N TYR A 370 10.11 7.51 12.77
CA TYR A 370 10.46 6.12 13.11
C TYR A 370 11.91 5.74 12.81
N ARG A 371 12.56 6.42 11.85
CA ARG A 371 13.98 6.19 11.51
C ARG A 371 14.94 6.78 12.56
N LEU A 372 14.45 7.63 13.45
CA LEU A 372 15.21 8.11 14.60
C LEU A 372 15.38 6.97 15.62
N PRO A 373 16.51 6.90 16.34
CA PRO A 373 16.79 5.80 17.24
C PRO A 373 15.86 5.84 18.46
N ALA A 374 15.15 4.75 18.71
CA ALA A 374 14.40 4.56 19.94
C ALA A 374 15.37 4.41 21.12
N ALA A 375 15.11 5.10 22.23
CA ALA A 375 15.94 5.03 23.42
C ALA A 375 15.12 5.25 24.70
N ALA A 376 15.65 4.83 25.85
CA ALA A 376 15.08 5.20 27.14
C ALA A 376 15.26 6.72 27.40
N PRO A 377 14.41 7.36 28.22
CA PRO A 377 14.56 8.79 28.54
C PRO A 377 15.97 9.18 28.96
N GLN A 378 16.66 8.36 29.75
CA GLN A 378 18.02 8.62 30.28
C GLN A 378 19.17 8.39 29.29
N ALA A 379 18.92 7.73 28.16
CA ALA A 379 19.95 7.37 27.20
C ALA A 379 20.30 8.56 26.28
N ARG A 380 21.55 8.63 25.79
CA ARG A 380 22.01 9.75 24.93
C ARG A 380 21.41 9.74 23.51
N GLY A 381 21.06 8.58 22.96
CA GLY A 381 20.62 8.44 21.56
C GLY A 381 21.79 8.18 20.61
N LYS A 382 21.64 8.53 19.32
CA LYS A 382 22.73 8.43 18.31
C LYS A 382 23.05 9.81 17.75
N ALA A 383 24.31 10.03 17.39
CA ALA A 383 24.74 11.27 16.75
C ALA A 383 24.07 11.45 15.37
N LEU A 384 23.56 12.65 15.10
CA LEU A 384 22.87 13.00 13.85
C LEU A 384 23.75 12.81 12.62
N VAL A 385 25.07 13.02 12.75
CA VAL A 385 26.07 12.77 11.68
C VAL A 385 26.08 11.32 11.19
N ASN A 386 25.58 10.37 11.99
CA ASN A 386 25.46 8.96 11.58
C ASN A 386 24.15 8.66 10.84
N LEU A 387 23.18 9.57 10.89
CA LEU A 387 21.86 9.43 10.27
C LEU A 387 21.74 10.32 9.03
N LEU A 388 22.38 11.48 9.05
CA LEU A 388 22.38 12.49 8.01
C LEU A 388 23.82 12.76 7.55
N PRO A 389 24.09 12.85 6.24
CA PRO A 389 25.43 13.16 5.72
C PRO A 389 25.72 14.64 5.88
N LEU A 390 26.08 15.02 7.11
CA LEU A 390 26.49 16.37 7.50
C LEU A 390 27.97 16.58 7.21
N SER A 391 28.32 17.79 6.78
CA SER A 391 29.71 18.21 6.55
C SER A 391 30.42 18.46 7.89
N GLN A 392 31.75 18.54 7.91
CA GLN A 392 32.50 18.81 9.15
C GLN A 392 32.09 20.15 9.76
N GLY A 393 31.60 20.14 11.01
CA GLY A 393 31.09 21.33 11.71
C GLY A 393 29.64 21.72 11.38
N GLU A 394 28.98 21.01 10.45
CA GLU A 394 27.57 21.22 10.12
C GLU A 394 26.67 20.57 11.20
N THR A 395 25.75 21.34 11.78
CA THR A 395 24.79 20.87 12.79
C THR A 395 23.36 21.19 12.37
N ILE A 396 22.36 20.55 12.97
CA ILE A 396 20.95 20.85 12.70
C ILE A 396 20.55 22.09 13.51
N SER A 397 20.02 23.09 12.81
CA SER A 397 19.59 24.37 13.37
C SER A 397 18.13 24.34 13.81
N THR A 398 17.26 23.78 12.98
CA THR A 398 15.82 23.67 13.26
C THR A 398 15.21 22.51 12.48
N LEU A 399 13.99 22.12 12.85
CA LEU A 399 13.24 21.11 12.12
C LEU A 399 11.81 21.56 11.87
N LEU A 400 11.22 21.04 10.79
CA LEU A 400 9.85 21.28 10.40
C LEU A 400 9.14 19.94 10.22
N PRO A 401 8.18 19.60 11.11
CA PRO A 401 7.23 18.54 10.85
C PRO A 401 6.38 18.90 9.64
N MET A 402 6.21 17.95 8.73
CA MET A 402 5.40 18.11 7.54
C MET A 402 4.16 17.22 7.60
N PRO A 403 3.05 17.60 6.95
CA PRO A 403 1.91 16.71 6.76
C PRO A 403 2.34 15.38 6.15
N GLU A 404 1.78 14.27 6.63
CA GLU A 404 2.13 12.91 6.16
C GLU A 404 1.83 12.72 4.67
N ASP A 405 0.71 13.28 4.19
CA ASP A 405 0.34 13.24 2.78
C ASP A 405 1.15 14.27 1.98
N GLU A 406 2.16 13.79 1.26
CA GLU A 406 3.03 14.62 0.43
C GLU A 406 2.29 15.32 -0.73
N THR A 407 1.12 14.84 -1.13
CA THR A 407 0.34 15.47 -2.22
C THR A 407 -0.20 16.84 -1.79
N THR A 408 -0.44 17.03 -0.49
CA THR A 408 -0.92 18.30 0.09
C THR A 408 0.15 19.40 0.08
N TRP A 409 1.43 19.05 -0.10
CA TRP A 409 2.53 20.02 -0.01
C TRP A 409 2.52 21.03 -1.16
N GLY A 410 1.84 20.73 -2.27
CA GLY A 410 1.70 21.62 -3.42
C GLY A 410 1.05 22.97 -3.09
N GLY A 411 0.09 22.97 -2.14
CA GLY A 411 -0.65 24.17 -1.74
C GLY A 411 -0.06 24.92 -0.54
N LEU A 412 1.02 24.40 0.06
CA LEU A 412 1.58 24.95 1.29
C LEU A 412 2.76 25.88 1.00
N GLN A 413 2.90 26.95 1.79
CA GLN A 413 4.07 27.83 1.77
C GLN A 413 4.89 27.66 3.05
N MET A 414 6.20 27.86 2.94
CA MET A 414 7.15 27.85 4.04
C MET A 414 7.76 29.24 4.21
N MET A 415 7.69 29.76 5.43
CA MET A 415 8.41 30.95 5.85
C MET A 415 9.68 30.52 6.60
N PHE A 416 10.81 31.11 6.22
CA PHE A 416 12.12 30.95 6.85
C PHE A 416 12.48 32.24 7.58
N ALA A 417 13.12 32.12 8.74
CA ALA A 417 13.75 33.23 9.46
C ALA A 417 15.16 32.85 9.91
N THR A 418 16.09 33.80 9.80
CA THR A 418 17.48 33.65 10.23
C THR A 418 17.78 34.45 11.49
N SER A 419 18.91 34.15 12.14
CA SER A 419 19.35 34.84 13.35
C SER A 419 19.67 36.32 13.13
N ALA A 420 20.12 36.69 11.92
CA ALA A 420 20.37 38.06 11.51
C ALA A 420 19.08 38.86 11.22
N GLY A 421 17.90 38.25 11.37
CA GLY A 421 16.61 38.89 11.11
C GLY A 421 16.21 38.89 9.63
N THR A 422 16.83 38.07 8.79
CA THR A 422 16.42 37.86 7.39
C THR A 422 15.28 36.86 7.33
N VAL A 423 14.32 37.07 6.42
CA VAL A 423 13.19 36.18 6.17
C VAL A 423 13.07 35.83 4.70
N ARG A 424 12.48 34.66 4.42
CA ARG A 424 12.33 34.16 3.05
C ARG A 424 11.10 33.26 2.95
N ARG A 425 10.30 33.43 1.88
CA ARG A 425 9.11 32.62 1.59
C ARG A 425 9.35 31.70 0.39
N ASN A 426 9.01 30.42 0.51
CA ASN A 426 9.10 29.40 -0.56
C ASN A 426 7.83 28.55 -0.61
N SER A 427 7.58 27.88 -1.74
CA SER A 427 6.61 26.79 -1.79
C SER A 427 7.13 25.56 -1.05
N ALA A 428 6.27 24.86 -0.31
CA ALA A 428 6.62 23.59 0.32
C ALA A 428 6.90 22.48 -0.70
N ALA A 429 6.34 22.58 -1.90
CA ALA A 429 6.59 21.66 -3.02
C ALA A 429 8.08 21.59 -3.40
N ASP A 430 8.84 22.68 -3.19
CA ASP A 430 10.29 22.70 -3.39
C ASP A 430 11.02 21.66 -2.52
N PHE A 431 10.38 21.16 -1.46
CA PHE A 431 10.97 20.24 -0.49
C PHE A 431 10.33 18.84 -0.53
N ALA A 432 9.38 18.56 -1.42
CA ALA A 432 8.77 17.23 -1.58
C ALA A 432 9.83 16.16 -1.86
N ASN A 433 10.72 16.45 -2.81
CA ASN A 433 11.86 15.59 -3.15
C ASN A 433 13.18 16.17 -2.62
N VAL A 434 13.64 15.60 -1.50
CA VAL A 434 14.95 15.86 -0.87
C VAL A 434 15.79 14.58 -0.97
N PRO A 435 16.88 14.58 -1.76
CA PRO A 435 17.80 13.45 -1.84
C PRO A 435 18.44 13.12 -0.48
N SER A 436 18.95 11.90 -0.33
CA SER A 436 19.60 11.44 0.91
C SER A 436 20.85 12.25 1.29
N ASN A 437 21.57 12.81 0.31
CA ASN A 437 22.72 13.71 0.55
C ASN A 437 22.32 15.16 0.89
N GLY A 438 21.01 15.42 1.06
CA GLY A 438 20.45 16.72 1.38
C GLY A 438 20.27 17.63 0.16
N LYS A 439 19.59 18.74 0.39
CA LYS A 439 19.28 19.75 -0.63
C LYS A 439 19.53 21.15 -0.06
N ILE A 440 19.99 22.09 -0.88
CA ILE A 440 20.17 23.48 -0.44
C ILE A 440 18.79 24.11 -0.24
N ALA A 441 18.49 24.56 0.98
CA ALA A 441 17.26 25.27 1.33
C ALA A 441 17.41 26.78 1.08
N MET A 442 18.47 27.38 1.61
CA MET A 442 18.81 28.80 1.38
C MET A 442 20.32 29.04 1.57
N LYS A 443 20.84 30.12 0.97
CA LYS A 443 22.19 30.60 1.26
C LYS A 443 22.17 31.46 2.51
N LEU A 444 23.18 31.31 3.36
CA LEU A 444 23.38 32.07 4.58
C LEU A 444 24.69 32.87 4.48
N ASP A 445 24.71 34.03 5.13
CA ASP A 445 25.94 34.78 5.35
C ASP A 445 26.79 34.14 6.45
N GLU A 446 28.06 34.51 6.51
CA GLU A 446 28.99 33.99 7.52
C GLU A 446 28.49 34.36 8.94
N GLY A 447 28.32 33.33 9.79
CA GLY A 447 27.79 33.50 11.15
C GLY A 447 26.27 33.54 11.27
N ASP A 448 25.52 33.57 10.16
CA ASP A 448 24.05 33.49 10.18
C ASP A 448 23.56 32.04 10.17
N ARG A 449 22.38 31.80 10.77
CA ARG A 449 21.74 30.48 10.84
C ARG A 449 20.25 30.59 10.75
N ILE A 450 19.60 29.55 10.23
CA ILE A 450 18.14 29.43 10.25
C ILE A 450 17.69 29.24 11.71
N VAL A 451 16.77 30.07 12.17
CA VAL A 451 16.20 30.03 13.52
C VAL A 451 14.82 29.38 13.51
N GLY A 452 14.03 29.60 12.47
CA GLY A 452 12.71 28.99 12.34
C GLY A 452 12.33 28.76 10.89
N VAL A 453 11.64 27.65 10.65
CA VAL A 453 10.89 27.39 9.42
C VAL A 453 9.49 26.97 9.84
N GLN A 454 8.46 27.62 9.31
CA GLN A 454 7.05 27.27 9.60
C GLN A 454 6.22 27.30 8.33
N LEU A 455 5.17 26.49 8.31
CA LEU A 455 4.15 26.55 7.27
C LEU A 455 3.28 27.79 7.47
N CYS A 456 2.91 28.45 6.39
CA CYS A 456 2.09 29.65 6.41
C CYS A 456 1.18 29.73 5.17
N SER A 457 0.13 30.54 5.29
CA SER A 457 -0.71 31.02 4.18
C SER A 457 -0.47 32.51 3.94
N THR A 458 -1.02 33.05 2.85
CA THR A 458 -0.97 34.50 2.57
C THR A 458 -1.81 35.32 3.55
N ASN A 459 -2.76 34.68 4.27
CA ASN A 459 -3.66 35.31 5.24
C ASN A 459 -3.13 35.20 6.68
N ASP A 460 -1.83 34.96 6.84
CA ASP A 460 -1.18 34.94 8.14
C ASP A 460 -0.20 36.11 8.29
N ASP A 461 0.22 36.37 9.52
CA ASP A 461 1.29 37.29 9.88
C ASP A 461 2.51 36.53 10.41
N VAL A 462 3.70 37.07 10.15
CA VAL A 462 4.96 36.63 10.76
C VAL A 462 5.24 37.47 12.00
N LEU A 463 5.45 36.82 13.14
CA LEU A 463 6.00 37.43 14.35
C LEU A 463 7.45 36.97 14.55
N LEU A 464 8.39 37.89 14.48
CA LEU A 464 9.79 37.66 14.85
C LEU A 464 10.05 38.23 16.23
N ALA A 465 10.69 37.46 17.12
CA ALA A 465 11.15 37.94 18.42
C ALA A 465 12.67 37.90 18.52
N GLY A 466 13.26 38.98 19.01
CA GLY A 466 14.68 39.12 19.32
C GLY A 466 15.02 38.70 20.76
N ALA A 467 16.28 38.33 20.99
CA ALA A 467 16.78 38.01 22.33
C ALA A 467 16.68 39.23 23.28
N GLY A 468 16.84 40.43 22.73
CA GLY A 468 16.72 41.73 23.42
C GLY A 468 15.30 42.16 23.79
N GLY A 469 14.30 41.28 23.72
CA GLY A 469 12.95 41.56 24.21
C GLY A 469 12.08 42.39 23.26
N LEU A 470 12.55 42.68 22.05
CA LEU A 470 11.75 43.31 20.98
C LEU A 470 11.15 42.26 20.05
N CYS A 471 10.06 42.62 19.37
CA CYS A 471 9.46 41.79 18.32
C CYS A 471 8.85 42.63 17.19
N VAL A 472 8.81 42.09 15.98
CA VAL A 472 8.15 42.67 14.80
C VAL A 472 7.06 41.72 14.33
N ARG A 473 5.86 42.24 14.08
CA ARG A 473 4.78 41.53 13.38
C ARG A 473 4.52 42.19 12.02
N PHE A 474 4.46 41.41 10.95
CA PHE A 474 4.14 41.89 9.60
C PHE A 474 3.41 40.80 8.79
N PRO A 475 2.59 41.14 7.78
CA PRO A 475 1.88 40.15 6.97
C PRO A 475 2.83 39.24 6.19
N VAL A 476 2.46 37.96 6.01
CA VAL A 476 3.25 37.02 5.20
C VAL A 476 3.43 37.52 3.76
N ASP A 477 2.44 38.26 3.23
CA ASP A 477 2.48 38.76 1.86
C ASP A 477 3.45 39.92 1.61
N ASP A 478 3.97 40.56 2.68
CA ASP A 478 5.09 41.52 2.58
C ASP A 478 6.41 40.87 2.13
N VAL A 479 6.44 39.53 2.11
CA VAL A 479 7.57 38.72 1.64
C VAL A 479 7.15 37.95 0.39
N ARG A 480 7.65 38.39 -0.77
CA ARG A 480 7.44 37.67 -2.03
C ARG A 480 7.90 36.21 -1.96
N GLU A 481 7.26 35.36 -2.73
CA GLU A 481 7.71 33.98 -2.90
C GLU A 481 8.96 33.89 -3.79
N PHE A 482 9.98 33.19 -3.31
CA PHE A 482 11.25 33.02 -4.00
C PHE A 482 11.32 31.69 -4.74
N LYS A 483 11.35 31.73 -6.08
CA LYS A 483 11.52 30.52 -6.92
C LYS A 483 12.98 30.01 -7.00
N GLY A 484 13.95 30.87 -6.70
CA GLY A 484 15.39 30.58 -6.87
C GLY A 484 16.09 30.21 -5.55
N ARG A 485 16.84 29.10 -5.53
CA ARG A 485 17.54 28.59 -4.32
C ARG A 485 18.75 29.41 -3.88
N SER A 486 19.22 30.34 -4.72
CA SER A 486 20.43 31.15 -4.48
C SER A 486 20.19 32.43 -3.69
N SER A 487 18.94 32.84 -3.46
CA SER A 487 18.64 34.08 -2.72
C SER A 487 18.87 33.93 -1.21
N GLN A 488 19.29 35.01 -0.56
CA GLN A 488 19.45 35.10 0.89
C GLN A 488 18.14 35.46 1.61
N GLY A 489 17.14 35.98 0.89
CA GLY A 489 15.87 36.49 1.46
C GLY A 489 15.81 38.01 1.51
N VAL A 490 14.94 38.55 2.36
CA VAL A 490 14.78 39.99 2.63
C VAL A 490 14.80 40.26 4.13
N ARG A 491 15.15 41.47 4.55
CA ARG A 491 15.16 41.84 5.98
C ARG A 491 13.75 41.76 6.60
N GLY A 492 13.56 40.97 7.64
CA GLY A 492 12.30 40.85 8.40
C GLY A 492 12.26 41.75 9.63
N MET A 493 13.37 41.87 10.37
CA MET A 493 13.51 42.69 11.57
C MET A 493 14.84 43.45 11.55
N GLU A 494 14.84 44.71 11.99
CA GLU A 494 16.06 45.46 12.27
C GLU A 494 16.50 45.18 13.70
N LEU A 495 17.70 44.64 13.87
CA LEU A 495 18.26 44.25 15.16
C LEU A 495 19.24 45.32 15.67
N ALA A 496 19.31 45.48 16.99
CA ALA A 496 20.37 46.25 17.63
C ALA A 496 21.71 45.51 17.54
N GLU A 497 22.81 46.23 17.76
CA GLU A 497 24.14 45.64 17.78
C GLU A 497 24.24 44.53 18.83
N GLY A 498 24.63 43.32 18.40
CA GLY A 498 24.73 42.14 19.26
C GLY A 498 23.40 41.41 19.56
N ASP A 499 22.26 41.92 19.09
CA ASP A 499 20.97 41.22 19.20
C ASP A 499 20.78 40.21 18.05
N ARG A 500 19.88 39.24 18.26
CA ARG A 500 19.57 38.18 17.29
C ARG A 500 18.13 37.75 17.40
N VAL A 501 17.54 37.32 16.29
CA VAL A 501 16.23 36.64 16.31
C VAL A 501 16.38 35.28 17.01
N ILE A 502 15.45 35.00 17.93
CA ILE A 502 15.41 33.74 18.71
C ILE A 502 14.21 32.86 18.33
N SER A 503 13.15 33.45 17.78
CA SER A 503 11.97 32.69 17.34
C SER A 503 11.22 33.39 16.22
N MET A 504 10.55 32.58 15.41
CA MET A 504 9.59 32.99 14.40
C MET A 504 8.30 32.24 14.65
N SER A 505 7.18 32.95 14.58
CA SER A 505 5.84 32.41 14.74
C SER A 505 4.92 32.89 13.63
N ILE A 506 4.02 32.03 13.19
CA ILE A 506 2.92 32.39 12.30
C ILE A 506 1.66 32.63 13.14
N LEU A 507 1.05 33.80 12.97
CA LEU A 507 -0.18 34.23 13.66
C LEU A 507 -1.28 34.45 12.64
N LYS A 508 -2.54 34.24 13.04
CA LYS A 508 -3.70 34.59 12.21
C LYS A 508 -3.71 36.09 11.97
N HIS A 509 -3.90 36.49 10.71
CA HIS A 509 -3.99 37.90 10.36
C HIS A 509 -5.21 38.54 11.03
N SER A 510 -5.03 39.74 11.56
CA SER A 510 -6.10 40.51 12.20
C SER A 510 -5.82 42.00 12.09
N GLU A 511 -6.53 42.69 11.20
CA GLU A 511 -6.56 44.16 11.17
C GLU A 511 -7.68 44.68 12.07
N LEU A 512 -7.28 45.39 13.13
CA LEU A 512 -8.18 46.01 14.09
C LEU A 512 -7.79 47.47 14.28
N GLU A 513 -8.79 48.34 14.30
CA GLU A 513 -8.58 49.73 14.70
C GLU A 513 -8.08 49.80 16.14
N THR A 514 -7.23 50.78 16.42
CA THR A 514 -6.56 50.89 17.73
C THR A 514 -7.58 50.98 18.88
N GLU A 515 -8.66 51.73 18.69
CA GLU A 515 -9.73 51.88 19.67
C GLU A 515 -10.49 50.56 19.91
N GLN A 516 -10.82 49.83 18.85
CA GLN A 516 -11.52 48.54 18.94
C GLN A 516 -10.68 47.49 19.67
N ARG A 517 -9.38 47.41 19.32
CA ARG A 517 -8.43 46.53 19.98
C ARG A 517 -8.33 46.83 21.47
N ASP A 518 -8.10 48.10 21.82
CA ASP A 518 -7.88 48.48 23.22
C ASP A 518 -9.15 48.29 24.06
N ALA A 519 -10.33 48.57 23.49
CA ALA A 519 -11.61 48.27 24.11
C ALA A 519 -11.81 46.76 24.34
N TYR A 520 -11.51 45.92 23.35
CA TYR A 520 -11.59 44.47 23.48
C TYR A 520 -10.63 43.93 24.54
N LEU A 521 -9.37 44.37 24.55
CA LEU A 521 -8.37 43.93 25.53
C LEU A 521 -8.73 44.34 26.96
N LYS A 522 -9.29 45.56 27.15
CA LYS A 522 -9.81 46.02 28.44
C LYS A 522 -10.98 45.13 28.90
N TRP A 523 -11.96 44.89 28.02
CA TRP A 523 -13.15 44.10 28.30
C TRP A 523 -12.82 42.62 28.60
N SER A 524 -12.05 41.97 27.74
CA SER A 524 -11.61 40.57 27.91
C SER A 524 -10.75 40.41 29.15
N GLY A 525 -9.87 41.38 29.44
CA GLY A 525 -9.06 41.40 30.65
C GLY A 525 -9.89 41.48 31.93
N ALA A 526 -10.90 42.36 31.99
CA ALA A 526 -11.82 42.47 33.13
C ALA A 526 -12.65 41.19 33.31
N THR A 527 -13.19 40.67 32.21
CA THR A 527 -13.98 39.43 32.19
C THR A 527 -13.19 38.25 32.73
N ARG A 528 -11.93 38.07 32.30
CA ARG A 528 -11.05 36.99 32.81
C ARG A 528 -10.70 37.12 34.30
N ARG A 529 -10.73 38.33 34.86
CA ARG A 529 -10.48 38.57 36.29
C ARG A 529 -11.74 38.49 37.14
N GLY A 530 -12.92 38.34 36.53
CA GLY A 530 -14.20 38.40 37.24
C GLY A 530 -14.55 39.82 37.72
N GLU A 531 -13.96 40.85 37.11
CA GLU A 531 -14.27 42.26 37.39
C GLU A 531 -15.46 42.74 36.56
N PRO A 532 -16.23 43.76 37.01
CA PRO A 532 -17.29 44.36 36.20
C PRO A 532 -16.71 44.92 34.90
N ALA A 533 -17.12 44.36 33.76
CA ALA A 533 -16.74 44.85 32.43
C ALA A 533 -17.87 45.71 31.85
N GLU A 534 -17.54 46.87 31.28
CA GLU A 534 -18.50 47.69 30.52
C GLU A 534 -19.08 46.86 29.36
N GLU A 535 -20.38 46.99 29.08
CA GLU A 535 -21.00 46.26 27.96
C GLU A 535 -20.34 46.68 26.63
N PRO A 536 -19.92 45.73 25.78
CA PRO A 536 -19.35 46.05 24.48
C PRO A 536 -20.34 46.82 23.61
N THR A 537 -19.85 47.86 22.92
CA THR A 537 -20.62 48.55 21.88
C THR A 537 -20.99 47.64 20.72
N ASP A 538 -20.14 46.64 20.42
CA ASP A 538 -20.42 45.57 19.45
C ASP A 538 -20.09 44.21 20.06
N LEU A 539 -21.11 43.57 20.63
CA LEU A 539 -20.98 42.25 21.26
C LEU A 539 -20.60 41.16 20.25
N LYS A 540 -21.09 41.24 19.00
CA LYS A 540 -20.79 40.24 17.96
C LYS A 540 -19.31 40.30 17.59
N LEU A 541 -18.76 41.50 17.43
CA LEU A 541 -17.33 41.70 17.19
C LEU A 541 -16.49 41.11 18.33
N PHE A 542 -16.84 41.39 19.59
CA PHE A 542 -16.06 40.90 20.74
C PHE A 542 -16.14 39.39 20.89
N GLN A 543 -17.29 38.77 20.61
CA GLN A 543 -17.44 37.32 20.58
C GLN A 543 -16.57 36.66 19.49
N ARG A 544 -16.53 37.25 18.29
CA ARG A 544 -15.66 36.79 17.19
C ARG A 544 -14.19 36.90 17.60
N LEU A 545 -13.77 38.06 18.11
CA LEU A 545 -12.40 38.27 18.60
C LEU A 545 -12.01 37.30 19.70
N GLY A 546 -12.90 37.02 20.65
CA GLY A 546 -12.64 36.03 21.70
C GLY A 546 -12.45 34.60 21.19
N THR A 547 -13.15 34.24 20.12
CA THR A 547 -13.04 32.91 19.49
C THR A 547 -11.76 32.78 18.66
N GLU A 548 -11.35 33.87 18.00
CA GLU A 548 -10.17 33.91 17.13
C GLU A 548 -8.86 34.26 17.86
N GLU A 549 -8.93 34.67 19.13
CA GLU A 549 -7.78 35.17 19.89
C GLU A 549 -6.71 34.09 20.09
N GLN A 550 -5.51 34.38 19.58
CA GLN A 550 -4.32 33.58 19.86
C GLN A 550 -3.51 34.20 21.01
N PHE A 551 -2.82 33.36 21.77
CA PHE A 551 -1.89 33.83 22.80
C PHE A 551 -0.45 33.45 22.44
N VAL A 552 0.46 34.42 22.56
CA VAL A 552 1.90 34.20 22.44
C VAL A 552 2.48 33.98 23.83
N LEU A 553 3.04 32.79 24.05
CA LEU A 553 3.84 32.51 25.23
C LEU A 553 5.26 33.00 25.00
N THR A 554 5.75 33.87 25.88
CA THR A 554 7.16 34.30 25.89
C THR A 554 7.82 33.81 27.18
N VAL A 555 9.01 33.20 27.07
CA VAL A 555 9.79 32.69 28.22
C VAL A 555 11.22 33.24 28.18
N THR A 556 11.73 33.67 29.34
CA THR A 556 13.08 34.20 29.53
C THR A 556 14.05 33.17 30.11
N SER A 557 15.35 33.44 29.98
CA SER A 557 16.43 32.57 30.47
C SER A 557 16.44 32.38 31.99
N ASP A 558 15.87 33.30 32.76
CA ASP A 558 15.74 33.20 34.23
C ASP A 558 14.41 32.55 34.69
N GLY A 559 13.65 31.95 33.76
CA GLY A 559 12.48 31.13 34.08
C GLY A 559 11.19 31.93 34.32
N PHE A 560 11.15 33.20 33.89
CA PHE A 560 9.92 33.99 33.83
C PHE A 560 9.23 33.77 32.49
N GLY A 561 7.91 33.90 32.48
CA GLY A 561 7.14 33.83 31.27
C GLY A 561 5.72 34.34 31.43
N LYS A 562 5.09 34.62 30.30
CA LYS A 562 3.71 35.13 30.23
C LYS A 562 3.06 34.75 28.91
N ARG A 563 1.74 34.64 28.96
CA ARG A 563 0.88 34.60 27.78
C ARG A 563 0.43 36.02 27.46
N THR A 564 0.56 36.43 26.21
CA THR A 564 0.12 37.75 25.75
C THR A 564 -0.83 37.58 24.58
N SER A 565 -1.94 38.31 24.55
CA SER A 565 -2.86 38.28 23.41
C SER A 565 -2.12 38.67 22.12
N ALA A 566 -2.34 37.92 21.03
CA ALA A 566 -1.79 38.22 19.71
C ALA A 566 -2.21 39.63 19.25
N TYR A 567 -3.40 40.09 19.65
CA TYR A 567 -3.90 41.42 19.32
C TYR A 567 -3.04 42.54 19.91
N GLU A 568 -2.33 42.33 21.02
CA GLU A 568 -1.41 43.35 21.55
C GLU A 568 -0.21 43.61 20.62
N TYR A 569 0.17 42.61 19.81
CA TYR A 569 1.24 42.72 18.83
C TYR A 569 0.69 43.37 17.57
N ARG A 570 0.73 44.71 17.54
CA ARG A 570 0.29 45.49 16.36
C ARG A 570 1.12 45.11 15.13
N ILE A 571 0.45 45.08 13.98
CA ILE A 571 1.11 44.93 12.68
C ILE A 571 1.97 46.17 12.43
N THR A 572 3.21 45.94 12.00
CA THR A 572 4.22 46.97 11.72
C THR A 572 4.86 46.70 10.37
N ARG A 573 5.57 47.69 9.81
CA ARG A 573 6.30 47.49 8.56
C ARG A 573 7.41 46.45 8.73
N ARG A 574 7.49 45.50 7.79
CA ARG A 574 8.62 44.56 7.67
C ARG A 574 9.97 45.31 7.68
N GLY A 575 10.92 44.80 8.46
CA GLY A 575 12.27 45.35 8.59
C GLY A 575 12.40 46.51 9.56
N GLY A 576 11.37 46.81 10.37
CA GLY A 576 11.46 47.78 11.46
C GLY A 576 12.12 47.21 12.72
N LYS A 577 12.37 48.09 13.71
CA LYS A 577 12.93 47.72 15.03
C LYS A 577 11.94 46.97 15.93
N GLY A 578 10.65 47.06 15.63
CA GLY A 578 9.60 46.36 16.37
C GLY A 578 9.13 47.08 17.63
N VAL A 579 8.45 46.34 18.49
CA VAL A 579 7.85 46.78 19.75
C VAL A 579 8.30 45.87 20.89
N ILE A 580 8.16 46.32 22.13
CA ILE A 580 8.48 45.50 23.31
C ILE A 580 7.60 44.24 23.32
N ASN A 581 8.22 43.06 23.43
CA ASN A 581 7.58 41.76 23.61
C ASN A 581 7.44 41.41 25.11
N ILE A 582 8.51 41.64 25.86
CA ILE A 582 8.62 41.33 27.29
C ILE A 582 9.64 42.28 27.93
N ASP A 583 9.40 42.66 29.18
CA ASP A 583 10.37 43.46 29.94
C ASP A 583 11.55 42.57 30.36
N ILE A 584 12.75 42.93 29.89
CA ILE A 584 14.02 42.27 30.21
C ILE A 584 14.94 43.13 31.08
N SER A 585 14.42 44.15 31.76
CA SER A 585 15.17 45.08 32.63
C SER A 585 16.06 44.40 33.67
N ARG A 586 15.79 43.13 34.01
CA ARG A 586 16.59 42.30 34.93
C ARG A 586 17.81 41.63 34.28
N GLY A 587 18.11 41.91 33.01
CA GLY A 587 19.25 41.37 32.26
C GLY A 587 19.06 39.94 31.71
N ALA A 588 17.83 39.42 31.75
CA ALA A 588 17.50 38.13 31.14
C ALA A 588 17.33 38.25 29.62
N GLN A 589 17.45 37.15 28.90
CA GLN A 589 17.21 37.10 27.45
C GLN A 589 15.96 36.30 27.15
N VAL A 590 15.28 36.62 26.04
CA VAL A 590 14.18 35.79 25.55
C VAL A 590 14.72 34.48 24.99
N VAL A 591 14.15 33.35 25.43
CA VAL A 591 14.54 32.01 24.99
C VAL A 591 13.56 31.45 23.98
N ALA A 592 12.26 31.73 24.16
CA ALA A 592 11.23 31.30 23.22
C ALA A 592 10.06 32.29 23.20
N ALA A 593 9.47 32.49 22.02
CA ALA A 593 8.18 33.14 21.84
C ALA A 593 7.38 32.39 20.76
N PHE A 594 6.24 31.80 21.13
CA PHE A 594 5.40 31.05 20.18
C PHE A 594 3.91 31.01 20.57
N PRO A 595 3.00 30.76 19.62
CA PRO A 595 1.57 30.67 19.90
C PRO A 595 1.24 29.43 20.71
N ILE A 596 0.32 29.56 21.66
CA ILE A 596 -0.06 28.49 22.60
C ILE A 596 -1.57 28.51 22.84
N ALA A 597 -2.20 27.34 22.93
CA ALA A 597 -3.57 27.20 23.41
C ALA A 597 -3.59 27.12 24.95
N SER A 598 -4.76 27.35 25.56
CA SER A 598 -4.93 27.27 27.03
C SER A 598 -4.74 25.86 27.57
N THR A 599 -5.14 24.87 26.78
CA THR A 599 -5.08 23.43 27.06
C THR A 599 -3.70 22.81 26.88
N ASP A 600 -2.81 23.50 26.17
CA ASP A 600 -1.49 22.99 25.86
C ASP A 600 -0.63 22.83 27.13
N HIS A 601 0.42 22.03 26.97
CA HIS A 601 1.53 21.97 27.90
C HIS A 601 2.78 22.54 27.24
N ILE A 602 3.78 22.87 28.06
CA ILE A 602 5.13 23.17 27.60
C ILE A 602 6.13 22.24 28.24
N MET A 603 7.21 22.00 27.53
CA MET A 603 8.38 21.29 28.02
C MET A 603 9.59 22.22 27.99
N LEU A 604 10.10 22.57 29.17
CA LEU A 604 11.28 23.42 29.35
C LEU A 604 12.52 22.57 29.49
N VAL A 605 13.63 23.05 28.96
CA VAL A 605 14.96 22.48 29.16
C VAL A 605 15.89 23.51 29.76
N THR A 606 16.66 23.10 30.76
CA THR A 606 17.73 23.89 31.37
C THR A 606 19.11 23.52 30.84
N ASP A 607 20.09 24.40 31.03
CA ASP A 607 21.51 24.15 30.73
C ASP A 607 22.10 22.94 31.46
N ASN A 608 21.60 22.61 32.64
CA ASN A 608 21.96 21.39 33.38
C ASN A 608 21.20 20.10 32.93
N GLY A 609 20.38 20.18 31.87
CA GLY A 609 19.71 19.02 31.27
C GLY A 609 18.43 18.54 31.98
N GLN A 610 17.81 19.40 32.80
CA GLN A 610 16.52 19.10 33.44
C GLN A 610 15.37 19.35 32.46
N LEU A 611 14.50 18.35 32.26
CA LEU A 611 13.28 18.47 31.48
C LEU A 611 12.07 18.64 32.39
N ILE A 612 11.26 19.67 32.13
CA ILE A 612 10.10 20.02 32.96
C ILE A 612 8.88 20.19 32.07
N ARG A 613 7.87 19.31 32.22
CA ARG A 613 6.53 19.45 31.61
C ARG A 613 5.63 20.24 32.55
N CYS A 614 5.08 21.35 32.08
CA CYS A 614 4.18 22.24 32.84
C CYS A 614 2.93 22.54 31.99
N PRO A 615 1.71 22.47 32.55
CA PRO A 615 0.52 22.95 31.86
C PRO A 615 0.62 24.47 31.62
N VAL A 616 0.11 24.93 30.49
CA VAL A 616 0.14 26.34 30.09
C VAL A 616 -0.87 27.16 30.87
N ASP A 617 -1.97 26.55 31.31
CA ASP A 617 -3.05 27.27 31.98
C ASP A 617 -2.60 27.96 33.29
N ASP A 618 -1.57 27.41 33.94
CA ASP A 618 -0.92 27.97 35.12
C ASP A 618 -0.11 29.26 34.84
N ILE A 619 0.15 29.59 33.57
CA ILE A 619 0.97 30.74 33.16
C ILE A 619 0.08 31.97 32.97
N ARG A 620 0.38 33.05 33.69
CA ARG A 620 -0.45 34.26 33.68
C ARG A 620 -0.58 34.89 32.28
N ILE A 621 -1.79 35.33 31.95
CA ILE A 621 -2.03 36.25 30.83
C ILE A 621 -1.73 37.68 31.29
N ALA A 622 -0.82 38.36 30.59
CA ALA A 622 -0.39 39.71 30.91
C ALA A 622 0.02 40.48 29.65
N GLY A 623 0.03 41.80 29.74
CA GLY A 623 0.40 42.65 28.61
C GLY A 623 1.86 42.52 28.17
N ARG A 624 2.17 43.04 26.98
CA ARG A 624 3.52 42.98 26.38
C ARG A 624 4.61 43.54 27.28
N ASN A 625 4.44 44.76 27.77
CA ASN A 625 5.44 45.45 28.57
C ASN A 625 5.38 45.06 30.06
N THR A 626 5.51 43.77 30.34
CA THR A 626 5.56 43.21 31.70
C THR A 626 6.58 42.08 31.78
N LEU A 627 7.11 41.79 32.98
CA LEU A 627 8.05 40.68 33.21
C LEU A 627 7.38 39.28 33.12
N GLY A 628 6.08 39.21 33.42
CA GLY A 628 5.37 37.93 33.56
C GLY A 628 5.51 37.31 34.95
N VAL A 629 5.28 36.00 35.03
CA VAL A 629 5.36 35.23 36.28
C VAL A 629 6.44 34.18 36.20
N ARG A 630 6.95 33.74 37.36
CA ARG A 630 7.86 32.60 37.42
C ARG A 630 7.12 31.33 37.00
N VAL A 631 7.53 30.76 35.86
CA VAL A 631 7.01 29.49 35.31
C VAL A 631 7.60 28.32 36.09
N PHE A 632 8.91 28.38 36.35
CA PHE A 632 9.62 27.36 37.14
C PHE A 632 10.66 28.01 38.07
N ARG A 633 10.93 27.38 39.23
CA ARG A 633 12.00 27.82 40.15
C ARG A 633 13.30 27.12 39.76
N LEU A 634 14.17 27.87 39.10
CA LEU A 634 15.53 27.42 38.78
C LEU A 634 16.42 27.46 40.04
N PRO A 635 17.34 26.49 40.21
CA PRO A 635 18.47 26.64 41.12
C PRO A 635 19.33 27.85 40.75
N ASP A 636 20.12 28.33 41.71
CA ASP A 636 21.12 29.37 41.44
C ASP A 636 22.08 28.90 40.32
N ASP A 637 22.49 29.82 39.45
CA ASP A 637 23.33 29.58 38.26
C ASP A 637 22.76 28.65 37.16
N THR A 638 21.47 28.30 37.21
CA THR A 638 20.80 27.53 36.14
C THR A 638 19.98 28.43 35.22
N ARG A 639 20.02 28.21 33.91
CA ARG A 639 19.23 28.97 32.92
C ARG A 639 18.35 28.06 32.06
N VAL A 640 17.21 28.59 31.61
CA VAL A 640 16.41 27.95 30.54
C VAL A 640 17.14 28.13 29.22
N VAL A 641 17.29 27.04 28.46
CA VAL A 641 17.96 27.03 27.14
C VAL A 641 16.99 26.76 26.00
N SER A 642 15.87 26.09 26.27
CA SER A 642 14.90 25.71 25.23
C SER A 642 13.51 25.47 25.81
N VAL A 643 12.47 25.73 25.01
CA VAL A 643 11.07 25.51 25.38
C VAL A 643 10.33 24.96 24.17
N ALA A 644 9.59 23.86 24.37
CA ALA A 644 8.77 23.21 23.35
C ALA A 644 7.29 23.20 23.74
N ARG A 645 6.40 23.30 22.75
CA ARG A 645 4.95 23.17 22.89
C ARG A 645 4.52 21.70 22.83
N LEU A 646 3.49 21.35 23.60
CA LEU A 646 2.81 20.06 23.58
C LEU A 646 1.29 20.31 23.51
N ALA A 647 0.66 19.93 22.40
CA ALA A 647 -0.80 20.05 22.25
C ALA A 647 -1.54 18.99 23.07
N GLU A 648 -2.72 19.31 23.60
CA GLU A 648 -3.53 18.38 24.42
C GLU A 648 -4.09 17.19 23.59
N ASP A 649 -4.37 17.39 22.30
CA ASP A 649 -4.92 16.36 21.40
C ASP A 649 -3.99 15.16 21.17
N ALA A 650 -2.72 15.24 21.59
CA ALA A 650 -1.77 14.11 21.57
C ALA A 650 -2.13 12.98 22.57
N GLU A 651 -3.13 13.17 23.44
CA GLU A 651 -3.59 12.13 24.38
C GLU A 651 -4.78 11.30 23.85
N ASN A 652 -5.50 11.78 22.82
CA ASN A 652 -6.65 11.07 22.24
C ASN A 652 -6.42 10.84 20.74
N GLY A 653 -5.95 9.65 20.36
CA GLY A 653 -5.55 9.28 19.00
C GLY A 653 -6.67 9.27 17.95
N VAL A 654 -7.24 10.43 17.62
CA VAL A 654 -8.08 10.68 16.44
C VAL A 654 -7.75 12.08 15.91
N SER A 655 -6.83 12.16 14.96
CA SER A 655 -6.63 13.36 14.14
C SER A 655 -7.76 13.42 13.12
N GLU A 656 -8.83 14.16 13.41
CA GLU A 656 -9.74 14.66 12.37
C GLU A 656 -8.99 15.75 11.60
N GLY A 657 -8.71 15.45 10.32
CA GLY A 657 -8.11 16.39 9.39
C GLY A 657 -9.01 17.62 9.27
N ASN A 658 -8.49 18.77 9.72
CA ASN A 658 -9.15 20.06 9.56
C ASN A 658 -9.02 20.49 8.08
N GLY A 659 -9.81 19.85 7.21
CA GLY A 659 -10.07 20.29 5.85
C GLY A 659 -11.18 21.30 5.87
N ALA A 660 -10.84 22.58 5.74
CA ALA A 660 -11.83 23.63 5.48
C ALA A 660 -12.57 23.29 4.17
N ALA A 661 -13.84 22.90 4.29
CA ALA A 661 -14.75 22.79 3.16
C ALA A 661 -14.93 24.18 2.56
N ILE A 662 -14.60 24.32 1.28
CA ILE A 662 -14.97 25.48 0.48
C ILE A 662 -16.42 25.24 0.07
N GLU A 663 -17.35 25.95 0.71
CA GLU A 663 -18.74 26.06 0.26
C GLU A 663 -18.77 26.98 -0.97
N ASP A 664 -19.10 26.40 -2.13
CA ASP A 664 -19.32 27.11 -3.39
C ASP A 664 -20.79 27.53 -3.42
N GLU A 665 -21.10 28.72 -2.88
CA GLU A 665 -22.36 29.42 -3.13
C GLU A 665 -22.28 30.13 -4.49
N GLY A 666 -22.85 29.49 -5.52
CA GLY A 666 -23.08 30.10 -6.83
C GLY A 666 -24.58 30.12 -7.14
N ASP A 667 -25.26 31.18 -6.70
CA ASP A 667 -26.64 31.50 -7.05
C ASP A 667 -26.71 32.19 -8.44
N THR A 668 -27.67 31.75 -9.24
CA THR A 668 -28.35 32.44 -10.36
C THR A 668 -27.58 33.37 -11.31
N ALA A 669 -27.51 32.96 -12.59
CA ALA A 669 -28.06 33.69 -13.75
C ALA A 669 -28.26 32.74 -14.94
#